data_AF-A0A9X9A5C7-F1
#
_entry.id   AF-A0A9X9A5C7-F1
#
_cell.length_a   1.000
_cell.length_b   1.000
_cell.length_c   1.000
_cell.angle_alpha   90.00
_cell.angle_beta   90.00
_cell.angle_gamma   90.00
#
_symmetry.space_group_name_H-M   'P 1'
#
loop_
_entity.id
_entity.type
_entity.pdbx_description
1 polymer ?
#
loop_
_entity_poly.entity_id
_entity_poly.type
_entity_poly.pdbx_seq_one_letter_code
_entity_poly.pdbx_strand_id
1 'polypeptide(L)'
;MPKAGRNTMNTSALAMNESQLDGIKWTSKLRMKFEQVFFRWGFIIVVIGFLLGRAYILTNILPFALPFFAAVYVMKRDKMPLAFLALMGGALSVSIDNLFFTFASIFTFFIYNIFFSRFTRKTVGLVPFQVFISALTAHLVVVYFAQQTVTMYDLLVSTIEAGLSFVLTMIFLQSVPLLVERKGKQQALETEEIVCLIILLASVLTGTTDWFVYDASIQHIFTRYLVLVFAFIAGAATGSTVGVVTGLILSLANVSSLSQLSLLAFSGLLGGLLKEGKRLGVSLGLLIGTSLITLYVDKQTNIVTTLIESGVAIVIFLLTPKLVLDRIAKFMPGTQEHSQDQQQYLRRMRDVTANKINQFANVFAALSNSFSVYGYVEEEDKETEADLFLSTITAKTCQTCFKKDQCWVVNFDKTYDYMKQIMNETEEGTLQHNRKLVREWDKHCVRGKKVTDLVAGELDHFYEGQKLRKQMKENRRIVAEQLLGVSKVMEDFAKEIQRERENHQVQEEQIMQAFRDFGVEVEHVDIYCLDRGSIDIEMLIPVASNEHGECEKLVAPMLSDILKENIVVKHEEKSSYPNGHSLISFGSAKTYSLDTGLATAAKGGGFVSGDSYAMMDLSVGKYALAISDGMGNGQRAHMESKETVKLLQKILQSGIDEEIAIKSINSIL
;
A
#
# COMPACT_ATOMS: atom_id res chain seq x y z
N MET A 1 -28.52 -50.10 35.12
CA MET A 1 -28.35 -49.16 36.25
C MET A 1 -26.86 -48.93 36.41
N PRO A 2 -26.33 -47.68 36.35
CA PRO A 2 -26.70 -46.56 37.22
C PRO A 2 -26.95 -45.21 36.47
N LYS A 3 -27.04 -44.12 37.25
CA LYS A 3 -27.77 -42.86 37.10
C LYS A 3 -27.19 -41.83 36.12
N ALA A 4 -28.09 -41.12 35.43
CA ALA A 4 -27.82 -39.89 34.69
C ALA A 4 -27.78 -38.68 35.64
N GLY A 5 -26.71 -37.88 35.56
CA GLY A 5 -26.60 -36.56 36.19
C GLY A 5 -27.05 -35.46 35.21
N ARG A 6 -28.05 -34.67 35.61
CA ARG A 6 -28.45 -33.43 34.94
C ARG A 6 -27.58 -32.29 35.46
N ASN A 7 -26.80 -31.65 34.58
CA ASN A 7 -26.28 -30.30 34.80
C ASN A 7 -27.19 -29.30 34.10
N THR A 8 -27.86 -28.46 34.88
CA THR A 8 -28.63 -27.30 34.44
C THR A 8 -27.67 -26.13 34.20
N MET A 9 -27.46 -25.76 32.94
CA MET A 9 -26.77 -24.52 32.57
C MET A 9 -27.74 -23.34 32.65
N ASN A 10 -27.33 -22.31 33.39
CA ASN A 10 -28.06 -21.06 33.63
C ASN A 10 -28.33 -20.30 32.31
N THR A 11 -29.61 -20.15 31.97
CA THR A 11 -30.12 -19.38 30.82
C THR A 11 -30.22 -17.87 31.06
N SER A 12 -29.91 -17.37 32.26
CA SER A 12 -30.04 -15.95 32.61
C SER A 12 -28.84 -15.06 32.19
N ALA A 13 -27.66 -15.63 31.93
CA ALA A 13 -26.47 -14.87 31.55
C ALA A 13 -26.41 -14.49 30.06
N LEU A 14 -27.16 -15.18 29.20
CA LEU A 14 -27.19 -14.94 27.75
C LEU A 14 -28.10 -13.76 27.35
N ALA A 15 -29.11 -13.42 28.16
CA ALA A 15 -30.07 -12.36 27.83
C ALA A 15 -29.54 -10.93 28.06
N MET A 16 -28.54 -10.72 28.93
CA MET A 16 -27.98 -9.39 29.20
C MET A 16 -26.99 -8.90 28.12
N ASN A 17 -26.49 -9.79 27.27
CA ASN A 17 -25.51 -9.43 26.23
C ASN A 17 -26.15 -8.97 24.90
N GLU A 18 -27.39 -9.40 24.61
CA GLU A 18 -28.09 -9.00 23.38
C GLU A 18 -28.52 -7.53 23.40
N SER A 19 -28.98 -7.00 24.53
CA SER A 19 -29.40 -5.59 24.64
C SER A 19 -28.22 -4.61 24.51
N GLN A 20 -27.01 -4.99 24.92
CA GLN A 20 -25.81 -4.17 24.73
C GLN A 20 -25.27 -4.24 23.28
N LEU A 21 -25.38 -5.40 22.62
CA LEU A 21 -25.02 -5.53 21.20
C LEU A 21 -25.96 -4.75 20.27
N ASP A 22 -27.25 -4.66 20.59
CA ASP A 22 -28.22 -3.92 19.77
C ASP A 22 -28.05 -2.40 19.86
N GLY A 23 -27.63 -1.87 21.02
CA GLY A 23 -27.26 -0.46 21.16
C GLY A 23 -26.03 -0.06 20.31
N ILE A 24 -25.04 -0.96 20.19
CA ILE A 24 -23.84 -0.76 19.36
C ILE A 24 -24.16 -0.90 17.85
N LYS A 25 -25.10 -1.80 17.49
CA LYS A 25 -25.60 -1.93 16.11
C LYS A 25 -26.47 -0.74 15.69
N TRP A 26 -27.23 -0.14 16.60
CA TRP A 26 -28.09 0.99 16.29
C TRP A 26 -27.28 2.29 16.09
N THR A 27 -26.27 2.53 16.94
CA THR A 27 -25.34 3.66 16.80
C THR A 27 -24.46 3.53 15.56
N SER A 28 -24.00 2.34 15.19
CA SER A 28 -23.26 2.13 13.93
C SER A 28 -24.14 2.25 12.68
N LYS A 29 -25.41 1.82 12.71
CA LYS A 29 -26.38 2.05 11.61
C LYS A 29 -26.75 3.53 11.44
N LEU A 30 -26.94 4.26 12.53
CA LEU A 30 -27.14 5.72 12.50
C LEU A 30 -25.91 6.43 11.96
N ARG A 31 -24.70 6.02 12.37
CA ARG A 31 -23.43 6.56 11.87
C ARG A 31 -23.22 6.30 10.38
N MET A 32 -23.55 5.10 9.89
CA MET A 32 -23.48 4.75 8.47
C MET A 32 -24.51 5.53 7.63
N LYS A 33 -25.74 5.70 8.15
CA LYS A 33 -26.76 6.55 7.51
C LYS A 33 -26.37 8.03 7.53
N PHE A 34 -25.80 8.53 8.63
CA PHE A 34 -25.26 9.88 8.72
C PHE A 34 -24.10 10.10 7.75
N GLU A 35 -23.12 9.19 7.68
CA GLU A 35 -22.01 9.29 6.72
C GLU A 35 -22.51 9.21 5.26
N GLN A 36 -23.54 8.41 4.98
CA GLN A 36 -24.19 8.37 3.66
C GLN A 36 -24.96 9.66 3.32
N VAL A 37 -25.73 10.23 4.25
CA VAL A 37 -26.46 11.50 4.01
C VAL A 37 -25.48 12.67 3.93
N PHE A 38 -24.46 12.72 4.79
CA PHE A 38 -23.52 13.83 4.89
C PHE A 38 -22.60 13.94 3.65
N PHE A 39 -22.05 12.83 3.16
CA PHE A 39 -21.13 12.82 2.00
C PHE A 39 -21.83 12.57 0.65
N ARG A 40 -22.81 11.65 0.60
CA ARG A 40 -23.43 11.24 -0.67
C ARG A 40 -24.46 12.27 -1.15
N TRP A 41 -25.27 12.87 -0.25
CA TRP A 41 -26.27 13.88 -0.61
C TRP A 41 -25.72 15.32 -0.71
N GLY A 42 -24.43 15.55 -0.40
CA GLY A 42 -23.82 16.88 -0.59
C GLY A 42 -24.23 17.91 0.46
N PHE A 43 -24.67 17.48 1.64
CA PHE A 43 -25.06 18.39 2.73
C PHE A 43 -23.93 19.35 3.14
N ILE A 44 -22.67 18.91 3.13
CA ILE A 44 -21.50 19.77 3.38
C ILE A 44 -21.46 20.95 2.40
N ILE A 45 -21.75 20.72 1.11
CA ILE A 45 -21.76 21.77 0.09
C ILE A 45 -22.89 22.77 0.35
N VAL A 46 -24.04 22.30 0.86
CA VAL A 46 -25.15 23.17 1.24
C VAL A 46 -24.80 24.06 2.43
N VAL A 47 -24.20 23.51 3.49
CA VAL A 47 -23.80 24.29 4.67
C VAL A 47 -22.71 25.31 4.31
N ILE A 48 -21.66 24.87 3.60
CA ILE A 48 -20.57 25.75 3.16
C ILE A 48 -21.10 26.81 2.20
N GLY A 49 -21.94 26.43 1.23
CA GLY A 49 -22.54 27.36 0.28
C GLY A 49 -23.43 28.41 0.95
N PHE A 50 -24.23 28.01 1.94
CA PHE A 50 -25.07 28.95 2.69
C PHE A 50 -24.24 29.98 3.46
N LEU A 51 -23.17 29.54 4.15
CA LEU A 51 -22.30 30.45 4.90
C LEU A 51 -21.45 31.34 3.99
N LEU A 52 -20.92 30.81 2.89
CA LEU A 52 -20.16 31.63 1.92
C LEU A 52 -21.04 32.62 1.17
N GLY A 53 -22.32 32.31 0.94
CA GLY A 53 -23.29 33.27 0.37
C GLY A 53 -23.62 34.42 1.32
N ARG A 54 -23.44 34.21 2.64
CA ARG A 54 -23.61 35.22 3.69
C ARG A 54 -22.33 36.06 3.92
N ALA A 55 -21.17 35.57 3.53
CA ALA A 55 -19.88 36.21 3.79
C ALA A 55 -19.66 37.43 2.87
N TYR A 56 -19.69 38.65 3.44
CA TYR A 56 -19.34 39.90 2.76
C TYR A 56 -18.16 40.60 3.43
N ILE A 57 -17.44 41.42 2.66
CA ILE A 57 -16.29 42.22 3.10
C ILE A 57 -16.66 43.70 2.96
N LEU A 58 -16.41 44.51 4.01
CA LEU A 58 -16.54 45.97 3.99
C LEU A 58 -17.87 46.44 3.33
N THR A 59 -18.98 45.81 3.73
CA THR A 59 -20.38 46.09 3.32
C THR A 59 -20.79 45.83 1.86
N ASN A 60 -19.91 45.97 0.87
CA ASN A 60 -20.31 45.90 -0.57
C ASN A 60 -19.62 44.81 -1.41
N ILE A 61 -18.67 44.04 -0.85
CA ILE A 61 -17.87 43.08 -1.63
C ILE A 61 -18.24 41.63 -1.27
N LEU A 62 -18.57 40.80 -2.27
CA LEU A 62 -19.02 39.40 -2.11
C LEU A 62 -18.07 38.43 -2.85
N PRO A 63 -16.79 38.33 -2.44
CA PRO A 63 -15.77 37.67 -3.24
C PRO A 63 -15.79 36.15 -3.10
N PHE A 64 -16.63 35.57 -2.22
CA PHE A 64 -16.59 34.15 -1.87
C PHE A 64 -17.64 33.30 -2.61
N ALA A 65 -18.80 33.89 -2.93
CA ALA A 65 -19.94 33.15 -3.46
C ALA A 65 -19.67 32.58 -4.86
N LEU A 66 -19.18 33.42 -5.78
CA LEU A 66 -18.91 33.03 -7.16
C LEU A 66 -17.74 32.03 -7.30
N PRO A 67 -16.58 32.22 -6.64
CA PRO A 67 -15.50 31.23 -6.66
C PRO A 67 -15.91 29.85 -6.16
N PHE A 68 -16.72 29.79 -5.11
CA PHE A 68 -17.21 28.51 -4.57
C PHE A 68 -18.12 27.81 -5.57
N PHE A 69 -19.04 28.55 -6.19
CA PHE A 69 -19.90 28.03 -7.24
C PHE A 69 -19.09 27.49 -8.43
N ALA A 70 -18.09 28.25 -8.89
CA ALA A 70 -17.21 27.86 -9.98
C ALA A 70 -16.41 26.59 -9.65
N ALA A 71 -15.88 26.46 -8.43
CA ALA A 71 -15.16 25.26 -7.98
C ALA A 71 -16.08 24.02 -7.97
N VAL A 72 -17.30 24.14 -7.44
CA VAL A 72 -18.29 23.03 -7.44
C VAL A 72 -18.73 22.68 -8.86
N TYR A 73 -18.90 23.67 -9.74
CA TYR A 73 -19.27 23.48 -11.15
C TYR A 73 -18.26 22.64 -11.91
N VAL A 74 -16.95 22.87 -11.71
CA VAL A 74 -15.89 22.13 -12.39
C VAL A 74 -15.73 20.72 -11.82
N MET A 75 -15.80 20.58 -10.50
CA MET A 75 -15.52 19.30 -9.82
C MET A 75 -16.71 18.34 -9.82
N LYS A 76 -17.92 18.82 -9.46
CA LYS A 76 -19.14 17.99 -9.36
C LYS A 76 -20.36 18.71 -9.94
N ARG A 77 -20.48 18.67 -11.27
CA ARG A 77 -21.63 19.23 -12.01
C ARG A 77 -22.99 18.78 -11.45
N ASP A 78 -23.11 17.54 -10.99
CA ASP A 78 -24.37 17.00 -10.46
C ASP A 78 -24.84 17.69 -9.16
N LYS A 79 -23.92 18.32 -8.41
CA LYS A 79 -24.24 19.02 -7.14
C LYS A 79 -24.31 20.54 -7.29
N MET A 80 -24.12 21.05 -8.51
CA MET A 80 -24.29 22.46 -8.86
C MET A 80 -25.62 23.07 -8.41
N PRO A 81 -26.81 22.45 -8.62
CA PRO A 81 -28.07 23.08 -8.23
C PRO A 81 -28.20 23.23 -6.70
N LEU A 82 -27.62 22.30 -5.93
CA LEU A 82 -27.59 22.40 -4.47
C LEU A 82 -26.70 23.56 -4.00
N ALA A 83 -25.53 23.73 -4.62
CA ALA A 83 -24.65 24.86 -4.33
C ALA A 83 -25.29 26.20 -4.68
N PHE A 84 -25.99 26.28 -5.83
CA PHE A 84 -26.74 27.48 -6.23
C PHE A 84 -27.81 27.86 -5.22
N LEU A 85 -28.69 26.91 -4.85
CA LEU A 85 -29.76 27.15 -3.89
C LEU A 85 -29.21 27.56 -2.51
N ALA A 86 -28.11 26.95 -2.08
CA ALA A 86 -27.46 27.29 -0.82
C ALA A 86 -26.89 28.71 -0.82
N LEU A 87 -26.17 29.10 -1.87
CA LEU A 87 -25.61 30.44 -2.02
C LEU A 87 -26.71 31.51 -2.07
N MET A 88 -27.79 31.26 -2.81
CA MET A 88 -28.96 32.16 -2.86
C MET A 88 -29.61 32.29 -1.48
N GLY A 89 -29.80 31.17 -0.78
CA GLY A 89 -30.34 31.16 0.59
C GLY A 89 -29.47 31.95 1.57
N GLY A 90 -28.14 31.85 1.44
CA GLY A 90 -27.17 32.61 2.23
C GLY A 90 -27.26 34.11 1.96
N ALA A 91 -27.25 34.51 0.69
CA ALA A 91 -27.33 35.91 0.28
C ALA A 91 -28.65 36.56 0.73
N LEU A 92 -29.78 35.85 0.57
CA LEU A 92 -31.10 36.29 1.03
C LEU A 92 -31.15 36.53 2.54
N SER A 93 -30.37 35.80 3.33
CA SER A 93 -30.32 35.95 4.79
C SER A 93 -29.68 37.25 5.27
N VAL A 94 -28.99 37.98 4.38
CA VAL A 94 -28.33 39.25 4.68
C VAL A 94 -29.14 40.42 4.11
N SER A 95 -29.35 40.43 2.80
CA SER A 95 -30.10 41.49 2.12
C SER A 95 -30.59 41.05 0.75
N ILE A 96 -31.62 41.74 0.24
CA ILE A 96 -32.16 41.52 -1.11
C ILE A 96 -31.13 41.99 -2.16
N ASP A 97 -30.38 43.05 -1.90
CA ASP A 97 -29.35 43.56 -2.82
C ASP A 97 -28.25 42.51 -3.04
N ASN A 98 -27.79 41.85 -1.97
CA ASN A 98 -26.79 40.78 -2.05
C ASN A 98 -27.30 39.57 -2.85
N LEU A 99 -28.60 39.29 -2.80
CA LEU A 99 -29.21 38.26 -3.64
C LEU A 99 -29.09 38.63 -5.13
N PHE A 100 -29.35 39.88 -5.50
CA PHE A 100 -29.20 40.31 -6.89
C PHE A 100 -27.74 40.27 -7.36
N PHE A 101 -26.79 40.71 -6.53
CA PHE A 101 -25.36 40.62 -6.87
C PHE A 101 -24.87 39.17 -7.05
N THR A 102 -25.24 38.27 -6.13
CA THR A 102 -24.88 36.85 -6.23
C THR A 102 -25.57 36.15 -7.40
N PHE A 103 -26.82 36.49 -7.69
CA PHE A 103 -27.54 35.94 -8.84
C PHE A 103 -26.93 36.43 -10.16
N ALA A 104 -26.65 37.73 -10.27
CA ALA A 104 -26.05 38.33 -11.46
C ALA A 104 -24.67 37.75 -11.75
N SER A 105 -23.81 37.61 -10.74
CA SER A 105 -22.46 37.02 -10.87
C SER A 105 -22.47 35.56 -11.31
N ILE A 106 -23.38 34.73 -10.77
CA ILE A 106 -23.52 33.34 -11.22
C ILE A 106 -24.09 33.27 -12.64
N PHE A 107 -25.07 34.13 -12.97
CA PHE A 107 -25.68 34.17 -14.30
C PHE A 107 -24.68 34.62 -15.37
N THR A 108 -23.90 35.67 -15.13
CA THR A 108 -22.83 36.10 -16.06
C THR A 108 -21.77 35.02 -16.20
N PHE A 109 -21.40 34.32 -15.12
CA PHE A 109 -20.49 33.17 -15.19
C PHE A 109 -21.00 32.06 -16.12
N PHE A 110 -22.30 31.72 -16.07
CA PHE A 110 -22.87 30.75 -17.02
C PHE A 110 -22.78 31.21 -18.48
N ILE A 111 -23.08 32.48 -18.75
CA ILE A 111 -22.97 33.06 -20.11
C ILE A 111 -21.53 32.94 -20.61
N TYR A 112 -20.55 33.35 -19.79
CA TYR A 112 -19.14 33.25 -20.15
C TYR A 112 -18.68 31.79 -20.28
N ASN A 113 -19.20 30.88 -19.46
CA ASN A 113 -18.87 29.46 -19.56
C ASN A 113 -19.36 28.86 -20.90
N ILE A 114 -20.58 29.18 -21.32
CA ILE A 114 -21.11 28.77 -22.64
C ILE A 114 -20.22 29.34 -23.74
N PHE A 115 -19.88 30.63 -23.67
CA PHE A 115 -19.03 31.29 -24.66
C PHE A 115 -17.62 30.65 -24.76
N PHE A 116 -16.95 30.43 -23.63
CA PHE A 116 -15.61 29.83 -23.59
C PHE A 116 -15.60 28.34 -23.97
N SER A 117 -16.66 27.60 -23.63
CA SER A 117 -16.81 26.18 -24.00
C SER A 117 -16.86 25.97 -25.50
N ARG A 118 -17.23 27.00 -26.26
CA ARG A 118 -17.22 27.00 -27.74
C ARG A 118 -15.81 27.14 -28.32
N PHE A 119 -14.85 27.68 -27.55
CA PHE A 119 -13.50 28.01 -28.01
C PHE A 119 -12.42 27.04 -27.52
N THR A 120 -12.58 26.43 -26.34
CA THR A 120 -11.55 25.54 -25.77
C THR A 120 -12.13 24.35 -25.00
N ARG A 121 -11.51 23.16 -25.18
CA ARG A 121 -11.91 21.90 -24.53
C ARG A 121 -11.26 21.66 -23.15
N LYS A 122 -10.18 22.38 -22.82
CA LYS A 122 -9.49 22.30 -21.51
C LYS A 122 -10.01 23.40 -20.58
N THR A 123 -10.98 23.07 -19.72
CA THR A 123 -11.75 24.06 -18.94
C THR A 123 -11.13 24.44 -17.59
N VAL A 124 -10.33 23.58 -16.95
CA VAL A 124 -9.94 23.77 -15.53
C VAL A 124 -9.03 24.99 -15.30
N GLY A 125 -7.99 25.18 -16.12
CA GLY A 125 -7.04 26.30 -15.94
C GLY A 125 -7.60 27.68 -16.31
N LEU A 126 -8.71 27.73 -17.06
CA LEU A 126 -9.34 28.98 -17.52
C LEU A 126 -10.44 29.48 -16.55
N VAL A 127 -10.83 28.67 -15.57
CA VAL A 127 -11.93 29.00 -14.65
C VAL A 127 -11.65 30.24 -13.79
N PRO A 128 -10.45 30.44 -13.21
CA PRO A 128 -10.16 31.68 -12.47
C PRO A 128 -10.32 32.94 -13.32
N PHE A 129 -9.88 32.90 -14.58
CA PHE A 129 -10.05 34.03 -15.52
C PHE A 129 -11.52 34.26 -15.89
N GLN A 130 -12.31 33.20 -16.04
CA GLN A 130 -13.74 33.31 -16.25
C GLN A 130 -14.43 33.96 -15.05
N VAL A 131 -14.08 33.52 -13.83
CA VAL A 131 -14.61 34.10 -12.59
C VAL A 131 -14.28 35.59 -12.50
N PHE A 132 -13.04 35.98 -12.78
CA PHE A 132 -12.61 37.38 -12.79
C PHE A 132 -13.49 38.25 -13.71
N ILE A 133 -13.66 37.84 -14.98
CA ILE A 133 -14.46 38.60 -15.95
C ILE A 133 -15.93 38.63 -15.52
N SER A 134 -16.48 37.51 -15.04
CA SER A 134 -17.88 37.43 -14.62
C SER A 134 -18.18 38.26 -13.36
N ALA A 135 -17.28 38.32 -12.39
CA ALA A 135 -17.41 39.13 -11.18
C ALA A 135 -17.38 40.62 -11.53
N LEU A 136 -16.38 41.04 -12.32
CA LEU A 136 -16.20 42.43 -12.73
C LEU A 136 -17.42 42.94 -13.50
N THR A 137 -17.86 42.18 -14.49
CA THR A 137 -19.01 42.57 -15.32
C THR A 137 -20.33 42.53 -14.56
N ALA A 138 -20.55 41.54 -13.69
CA ALA A 138 -21.78 41.46 -12.90
C ALA A 138 -21.91 42.64 -11.93
N HIS A 139 -20.84 42.98 -11.20
CA HIS A 139 -20.89 44.07 -10.24
C HIS A 139 -21.14 45.42 -10.94
N LEU A 140 -20.44 45.70 -12.05
CA LEU A 140 -20.65 46.92 -12.84
C LEU A 140 -22.07 47.02 -13.42
N VAL A 141 -22.62 45.92 -13.93
CA VAL A 141 -23.98 45.88 -14.48
C VAL A 141 -25.01 46.16 -13.40
N VAL A 142 -24.91 45.51 -12.24
CA VAL A 142 -25.85 45.72 -11.12
C VAL A 142 -25.77 47.15 -10.59
N VAL A 143 -24.57 47.70 -10.40
CA VAL A 143 -24.39 49.10 -9.98
C VAL A 143 -24.97 50.08 -11.00
N TYR A 144 -24.73 49.85 -12.30
CA TYR A 144 -25.29 50.68 -13.36
C TYR A 144 -26.82 50.68 -13.37
N PHE A 145 -27.45 49.52 -13.16
CA PHE A 145 -28.91 49.42 -13.05
C PHE A 145 -29.46 50.10 -11.78
N ALA A 146 -28.74 50.03 -10.67
CA ALA A 146 -29.17 50.61 -9.40
C ALA A 146 -29.02 52.14 -9.35
N GLN A 147 -27.91 52.69 -9.87
CA GLN A 147 -27.51 54.09 -9.67
C GLN A 147 -27.50 54.93 -10.97
N GLN A 148 -27.72 54.31 -12.14
CA GLN A 148 -27.66 54.91 -13.49
C GLN A 148 -26.34 55.58 -13.88
N THR A 149 -25.35 55.60 -12.99
CA THR A 149 -23.99 56.11 -13.19
C THR A 149 -23.01 55.12 -12.57
N VAL A 150 -21.83 54.96 -13.16
CA VAL A 150 -20.73 54.16 -12.60
C VAL A 150 -19.68 55.14 -12.11
N THR A 151 -19.40 55.14 -10.80
CA THR A 151 -18.36 56.00 -10.24
C THR A 151 -16.98 55.33 -10.35
N MET A 152 -15.92 56.13 -10.25
CA MET A 152 -14.54 55.59 -10.16
C MET A 152 -14.35 54.71 -8.93
N TYR A 153 -15.11 54.95 -7.86
CA TYR A 153 -15.12 54.12 -6.67
C TYR A 153 -15.69 52.73 -6.95
N ASP A 154 -16.82 52.63 -7.66
CA ASP A 154 -17.44 51.34 -8.01
C ASP A 154 -16.56 50.50 -8.94
N LEU A 155 -15.83 51.15 -9.86
CA LEU A 155 -14.85 50.48 -10.72
C LEU A 155 -13.69 49.89 -9.89
N LEU A 156 -13.20 50.65 -8.92
CA LEU A 156 -12.12 50.21 -8.02
C LEU A 156 -12.58 49.03 -7.15
N VAL A 157 -13.76 49.13 -6.54
CA VAL A 157 -14.36 48.06 -5.71
C VAL A 157 -14.61 46.80 -6.54
N SER A 158 -15.17 46.94 -7.74
CA SER A 158 -15.40 45.83 -8.66
C SER A 158 -14.09 45.13 -9.08
N THR A 159 -13.02 45.90 -9.28
CA THR A 159 -11.70 45.35 -9.62
C THR A 159 -11.09 44.58 -8.45
N ILE A 160 -11.22 45.09 -7.23
CA ILE A 160 -10.78 44.39 -6.00
C ILE A 160 -11.58 43.11 -5.79
N GLU A 161 -12.90 43.14 -5.94
CA GLU A 161 -13.77 41.97 -5.82
C GLU A 161 -13.41 40.89 -6.85
N ALA A 162 -13.22 41.28 -8.12
CA ALA A 162 -12.83 40.37 -9.17
C ALA A 162 -11.44 39.76 -8.91
N GLY A 163 -10.48 40.57 -8.44
CA GLY A 163 -9.14 40.12 -8.08
C GLY A 163 -9.13 39.12 -6.92
N LEU A 164 -9.88 39.40 -5.84
CA LEU A 164 -10.05 38.46 -4.72
C LEU A 164 -10.74 37.17 -5.18
N SER A 165 -11.78 37.28 -6.02
CA SER A 165 -12.50 36.14 -6.57
C SER A 165 -11.60 35.26 -7.44
N PHE A 166 -10.67 35.84 -8.21
CA PHE A 166 -9.68 35.11 -8.99
C PHE A 166 -8.78 34.23 -8.10
N VAL A 167 -8.19 34.82 -7.05
CA VAL A 167 -7.29 34.12 -6.12
C VAL A 167 -8.05 33.04 -5.35
N LEU A 168 -9.23 33.36 -4.82
CA LEU A 168 -10.08 32.41 -4.09
C LEU A 168 -10.53 31.24 -4.95
N THR A 169 -10.73 31.45 -6.26
CA THR A 169 -11.08 30.36 -7.19
C THR A 169 -9.95 29.33 -7.29
N MET A 170 -8.67 29.76 -7.34
CA MET A 170 -7.54 28.83 -7.34
C MET A 170 -7.50 28.01 -6.05
N ILE A 171 -7.70 28.67 -4.90
CA ILE A 171 -7.69 28.04 -3.58
C ILE A 171 -8.87 27.05 -3.43
N PHE A 172 -10.07 27.41 -3.89
CA PHE A 172 -11.25 26.55 -3.81
C PHE A 172 -11.19 25.37 -4.78
N LEU A 173 -10.56 25.52 -5.95
CA LEU A 173 -10.32 24.40 -6.85
C LEU A 173 -9.44 23.30 -6.23
N GLN A 174 -8.50 23.67 -5.35
CA GLN A 174 -7.65 22.71 -4.63
C GLN A 174 -8.32 22.15 -3.35
N SER A 175 -9.06 22.98 -2.61
CA SER A 175 -9.63 22.60 -1.30
C SER A 175 -11.00 21.91 -1.36
N VAL A 176 -11.89 22.25 -2.31
CA VAL A 176 -13.21 21.62 -2.44
C VAL A 176 -13.14 20.10 -2.72
N PRO A 177 -12.22 19.59 -3.57
CA PRO A 177 -12.05 18.15 -3.75
C PRO A 177 -11.73 17.40 -2.46
N LEU A 178 -10.93 17.99 -1.57
CA LEU A 178 -10.55 17.37 -0.29
C LEU A 178 -11.76 17.13 0.64
N LEU A 179 -12.79 17.98 0.54
CA LEU A 179 -14.02 17.86 1.33
C LEU A 179 -15.05 16.91 0.71
N VAL A 180 -15.01 16.72 -0.61
CA VAL A 180 -16.09 16.08 -1.38
C VAL A 180 -15.69 14.72 -1.95
N GLU A 181 -14.38 14.46 -2.09
CA GLU A 181 -13.81 13.19 -2.51
C GLU A 181 -12.90 12.63 -1.42
N ARG A 182 -13.36 11.58 -0.73
CA ARG A 182 -12.41 10.62 -0.18
C ARG A 182 -11.80 9.88 -1.35
N LYS A 183 -10.64 10.35 -1.84
CA LYS A 183 -9.74 9.43 -2.56
C LYS A 183 -9.59 8.21 -1.66
N GLY A 184 -9.87 7.03 -2.19
CA GLY A 184 -9.85 5.76 -1.44
C GLY A 184 -8.47 5.35 -0.89
N LYS A 185 -7.52 6.28 -0.86
CA LYS A 185 -6.19 6.14 -0.28
C LYS A 185 -5.94 7.39 0.54
N GLN A 186 -5.70 7.20 1.83
CA GLN A 186 -5.26 8.23 2.76
C GLN A 186 -3.87 8.70 2.29
N GLN A 187 -3.83 9.67 1.37
CA GLN A 187 -2.60 10.36 1.01
C GLN A 187 -2.40 11.50 2.01
N ALA A 188 -1.16 11.68 2.46
CA ALA A 188 -0.76 12.85 3.22
C ALA A 188 -1.14 14.11 2.43
N LEU A 189 -1.71 15.11 3.11
CA LEU A 189 -1.92 16.41 2.48
C LEU A 189 -0.58 17.14 2.42
N GLU A 190 -0.32 17.79 1.29
CA GLU A 190 0.82 18.70 1.20
C GLU A 190 0.57 19.94 2.08
N THR A 191 1.64 20.60 2.53
CA THR A 191 1.54 21.80 3.37
C THR A 191 0.71 22.91 2.70
N GLU A 192 0.79 23.02 1.37
CA GLU A 192 -0.01 23.95 0.55
C GLU A 192 -1.51 23.61 0.58
N GLU A 193 -1.86 22.32 0.48
CA GLU A 193 -3.24 21.85 0.55
C GLU A 193 -3.87 22.14 1.92
N ILE A 194 -3.07 22.05 2.98
CA ILE A 194 -3.49 22.41 4.34
C ILE A 194 -3.78 23.90 4.45
N VAL A 195 -2.91 24.76 3.92
CA VAL A 195 -3.13 26.22 3.91
C VAL A 195 -4.40 26.56 3.12
N CYS A 196 -4.60 25.96 1.95
CA CYS A 196 -5.81 26.15 1.14
C CYS A 196 -7.09 25.71 1.89
N LEU A 197 -7.03 24.59 2.63
CA LEU A 197 -8.13 24.14 3.47
C LEU A 197 -8.43 25.12 4.62
N ILE A 198 -7.40 25.67 5.26
CA ILE A 198 -7.55 26.66 6.34
C ILE A 198 -8.19 27.94 5.79
N ILE A 199 -7.77 28.42 4.62
CA ILE A 199 -8.36 29.61 3.97
C ILE A 199 -9.85 29.37 3.68
N LEU A 200 -10.22 28.18 3.20
CA LEU A 200 -11.63 27.83 2.97
C LEU A 200 -12.42 27.83 4.29
N LEU A 201 -11.91 27.20 5.35
CA LEU A 201 -12.58 27.18 6.66
C LEU A 201 -12.72 28.60 7.25
N ALA A 202 -11.68 29.42 7.17
CA ALA A 202 -11.72 30.81 7.61
C ALA A 202 -12.76 31.63 6.83
N SER A 203 -12.83 31.45 5.50
CA SER A 203 -13.83 32.10 4.64
C SER A 203 -15.26 31.70 5.01
N VAL A 204 -15.48 30.42 5.35
CA VAL A 204 -16.77 29.92 5.82
C VAL A 204 -17.15 30.57 7.16
N LEU A 205 -16.18 30.76 8.06
CA LEU A 205 -16.41 31.42 9.36
C LEU A 205 -16.78 32.90 9.21
N THR A 206 -16.31 33.58 8.17
CA THR A 206 -16.76 34.96 7.85
C THR A 206 -18.26 35.04 7.58
N GLY A 207 -18.91 33.95 7.18
CA GLY A 207 -20.37 33.88 7.06
C GLY A 207 -21.12 34.00 8.39
N THR A 208 -20.43 33.98 9.53
CA THR A 208 -21.05 34.00 10.88
C THR A 208 -20.95 35.36 11.60
N THR A 209 -20.52 36.42 10.91
CA THR A 209 -20.21 37.75 11.48
C THR A 209 -21.33 38.39 12.32
N ASP A 210 -22.60 38.24 11.93
CA ASP A 210 -23.72 38.90 12.64
C ASP A 210 -24.43 38.00 13.65
N TRP A 211 -23.81 36.86 14.01
CA TRP A 211 -24.39 35.96 14.99
C TRP A 211 -23.83 36.25 16.38
N PHE A 212 -24.67 36.86 17.22
CA PHE A 212 -24.36 37.19 18.61
C PHE A 212 -25.24 36.38 19.57
N VAL A 213 -24.62 35.86 20.63
CA VAL A 213 -25.31 35.17 21.73
C VAL A 213 -24.87 35.81 23.04
N TYR A 214 -25.78 36.52 23.74
CA TYR A 214 -25.48 37.26 24.97
C TYR A 214 -24.20 38.12 24.87
N ASP A 215 -24.10 38.95 23.83
CA ASP A 215 -22.94 39.82 23.49
C ASP A 215 -21.62 39.12 23.11
N ALA A 216 -21.59 37.79 23.03
CA ALA A 216 -20.45 37.04 22.49
C ALA A 216 -20.65 36.72 20.99
N SER A 217 -19.62 36.96 20.18
CA SER A 217 -19.67 36.64 18.75
C SER A 217 -19.38 35.17 18.52
N ILE A 218 -20.30 34.49 17.82
CA ILE A 218 -20.12 33.10 17.41
C ILE A 218 -18.88 32.94 16.51
N GLN A 219 -18.62 33.93 15.66
CA GLN A 219 -17.45 33.96 14.79
C GLN A 219 -16.14 33.87 15.59
N HIS A 220 -16.00 34.68 16.64
CA HIS A 220 -14.78 34.71 17.45
C HIS A 220 -14.59 33.44 18.28
N ILE A 221 -15.67 32.80 18.72
CA ILE A 221 -15.62 31.50 19.40
C ILE A 221 -15.09 30.42 18.46
N PHE A 222 -15.64 30.33 17.23
CA PHE A 222 -15.23 29.29 16.28
C PHE A 222 -13.82 29.50 15.73
N THR A 223 -13.38 30.74 15.52
CA THR A 223 -12.01 31.00 15.02
C THR A 223 -10.97 30.63 16.07
N ARG A 224 -11.21 30.95 17.35
CA ARG A 224 -10.36 30.51 18.46
C ARG A 224 -10.38 28.99 18.65
N TYR A 225 -11.55 28.36 18.52
CA TYR A 225 -11.65 26.90 18.54
C TYR A 225 -10.84 26.25 17.41
N LEU A 226 -10.92 26.79 16.19
CA LEU A 226 -10.16 26.30 15.05
C LEU A 226 -8.65 26.40 15.34
N VAL A 227 -8.16 27.55 15.81
CA VAL A 227 -6.75 27.72 16.19
C VAL A 227 -6.31 26.71 17.25
N LEU A 228 -7.11 26.46 18.30
CA LEU A 228 -6.82 25.46 19.33
C LEU A 228 -6.66 24.05 18.76
N VAL A 229 -7.55 23.65 17.85
CA VAL A 229 -7.51 22.31 17.23
C VAL A 229 -6.20 22.13 16.45
N PHE A 230 -5.84 23.07 15.59
CA PHE A 230 -4.62 22.95 14.78
C PHE A 230 -3.35 23.11 15.62
N ALA A 231 -3.34 24.00 16.61
CA ALA A 231 -2.23 24.14 17.55
C ALA A 231 -1.98 22.85 18.36
N PHE A 232 -3.05 22.17 18.78
CA PHE A 232 -2.94 20.88 19.48
C PHE A 232 -2.44 19.75 18.57
N ILE A 233 -2.90 19.68 17.32
CA ILE A 233 -2.56 18.59 16.41
C ILE A 233 -1.15 18.77 15.85
N ALA A 234 -0.83 19.93 15.29
CA ALA A 234 0.36 20.15 14.48
C ALA A 234 1.36 21.16 15.09
N GLY A 235 1.13 21.63 16.32
CA GLY A 235 2.10 22.40 17.10
C GLY A 235 2.14 23.90 16.79
N ALA A 236 3.21 24.57 17.23
CA ALA A 236 3.32 26.03 17.24
C ALA A 236 3.32 26.67 15.85
N ALA A 237 4.07 26.11 14.90
CA ALA A 237 4.22 26.67 13.55
C ALA A 237 2.88 26.68 12.81
N THR A 238 2.19 25.55 12.78
CA THR A 238 0.87 25.41 12.12
C THR A 238 -0.24 26.12 12.90
N GLY A 239 -0.22 26.10 14.23
CA GLY A 239 -1.15 26.87 15.06
C GLY A 239 -1.04 28.38 14.79
N SER A 240 0.18 28.90 14.67
CA SER A 240 0.43 30.30 14.33
C SER A 240 0.00 30.65 12.91
N THR A 241 0.34 29.83 11.90
CA THR A 241 -0.09 30.08 10.51
C THR A 241 -1.60 30.08 10.37
N VAL A 242 -2.29 29.15 11.03
CA VAL A 242 -3.75 29.11 11.11
C VAL A 242 -4.29 30.38 11.75
N GLY A 243 -3.68 30.83 12.85
CA GLY A 243 -4.06 32.07 13.52
C GLY A 243 -3.88 33.32 12.65
N VAL A 244 -2.77 33.41 11.91
CA VAL A 244 -2.49 34.52 10.98
C VAL A 244 -3.48 34.51 9.81
N VAL A 245 -3.67 33.35 9.17
CA VAL A 245 -4.56 33.23 8.00
C VAL A 245 -6.01 33.52 8.39
N THR A 246 -6.51 32.92 9.47
CA THR A 246 -7.87 33.17 9.96
C THR A 246 -8.04 34.62 10.38
N GLY A 247 -7.08 35.17 11.14
CA GLY A 247 -7.08 36.58 11.55
C GLY A 247 -7.07 37.56 10.37
N LEU A 248 -6.33 37.28 9.30
CA LEU A 248 -6.23 38.14 8.14
C LEU A 248 -7.57 38.17 7.37
N ILE A 249 -8.18 37.00 7.18
CA ILE A 249 -9.49 36.88 6.52
C ILE A 249 -10.59 37.61 7.32
N LEU A 250 -10.55 37.52 8.66
CA LEU A 250 -11.47 38.26 9.54
C LEU A 250 -11.24 39.78 9.46
N SER A 251 -9.97 40.21 9.48
CA SER A 251 -9.60 41.62 9.41
C SER A 251 -10.07 42.30 8.12
N LEU A 252 -10.13 41.55 7.01
CA LEU A 252 -10.72 42.03 5.77
C LEU A 252 -12.23 42.24 5.92
N ALA A 253 -12.93 41.33 6.59
CA ALA A 253 -14.37 41.41 6.76
C ALA A 253 -14.82 42.58 7.66
N ASN A 254 -14.10 42.83 8.76
CA ASN A 254 -14.44 43.89 9.71
C ASN A 254 -13.19 44.59 10.25
N VAL A 255 -13.06 45.91 10.03
CA VAL A 255 -11.91 46.72 10.47
C VAL A 255 -11.71 46.68 11.99
N SER A 256 -12.79 46.52 12.77
CA SER A 256 -12.73 46.38 14.24
C SER A 256 -12.07 45.07 14.72
N SER A 257 -11.88 44.10 13.82
CA SER A 257 -11.25 42.81 14.11
C SER A 257 -9.73 42.77 13.86
N LEU A 258 -9.10 43.90 13.51
CA LEU A 258 -7.64 43.95 13.29
C LEU A 258 -6.84 43.50 14.54
N SER A 259 -7.36 43.77 15.75
CA SER A 259 -6.78 43.28 17.02
C SER A 259 -6.88 41.76 17.19
N GLN A 260 -7.75 41.09 16.44
CA GLN A 260 -7.94 39.64 16.51
C GLN A 260 -6.88 38.88 15.72
N LEU A 261 -6.29 39.50 14.69
CA LEU A 261 -5.18 38.92 13.95
C LEU A 261 -4.00 38.62 14.89
N SER A 262 -3.60 39.60 15.70
CA SER A 262 -2.50 39.42 16.65
C SER A 262 -2.86 38.43 17.76
N LEU A 263 -4.11 38.46 18.25
CA LEU A 263 -4.59 37.51 19.25
C LEU A 263 -4.56 36.07 18.75
N LEU A 264 -5.12 35.80 17.57
CA LEU A 264 -5.20 34.44 17.01
C LEU A 264 -3.82 33.90 16.64
N ALA A 265 -2.96 34.72 16.04
CA ALA A 265 -1.58 34.34 15.73
C ALA A 265 -0.78 33.98 16.99
N PHE A 266 -0.84 34.85 18.01
CA PHE A 266 -0.08 34.66 19.24
C PHE A 266 -0.63 33.52 20.11
N SER A 267 -1.95 33.38 20.18
CA SER A 267 -2.59 32.23 20.86
C SER A 267 -2.32 30.90 20.18
N GLY A 268 -2.25 30.88 18.84
CA GLY A 268 -1.83 29.70 18.08
C GLY A 268 -0.39 29.29 18.36
N LEU A 269 0.52 30.27 18.43
CA LEU A 269 1.92 30.05 18.80
C LEU A 269 2.06 29.51 20.24
N LEU A 270 1.52 30.22 21.23
CA LEU A 270 1.61 29.82 22.64
C LEU A 270 0.89 28.49 22.91
N GLY A 271 -0.30 28.31 22.32
CA GLY A 271 -1.04 27.06 22.41
C GLY A 271 -0.23 25.89 21.84
N GLY A 272 0.41 26.08 20.68
CA GLY A 272 1.20 25.03 20.06
C GLY A 272 2.55 24.75 20.73
N LEU A 273 3.18 25.74 21.37
CA LEU A 273 4.38 25.54 22.21
C LEU A 273 4.05 24.74 23.47
N LEU A 274 2.87 24.99 24.06
CA LEU A 274 2.37 24.27 25.23
C LEU A 274 1.62 22.97 24.89
N LYS A 275 1.79 22.45 23.66
CA LYS A 275 1.16 21.20 23.21
C LYS A 275 1.54 20.00 24.07
N GLU A 276 2.75 19.97 24.63
CA GLU A 276 3.21 18.91 25.55
C GLU A 276 2.34 18.80 26.80
N GLY A 277 1.76 19.92 27.27
CA GLY A 277 0.76 19.98 28.33
C GLY A 277 -0.61 19.41 27.95
N LYS A 278 -0.71 18.73 26.80
CA LYS A 278 -1.94 18.15 26.22
C LYS A 278 -3.04 19.22 26.12
N ARG A 279 -4.30 18.83 26.29
CA ARG A 279 -5.45 19.74 26.11
C ARG A 279 -5.43 20.95 27.06
N LEU A 280 -4.94 20.75 28.28
CA LEU A 280 -4.86 21.83 29.28
C LEU A 280 -3.78 22.84 28.91
N GLY A 281 -2.61 22.39 28.45
CA GLY A 281 -1.52 23.25 28.01
C GLY A 281 -1.92 24.17 26.85
N VAL A 282 -2.54 23.62 25.80
CA VAL A 282 -3.01 24.42 24.65
C VAL A 282 -4.09 25.43 25.07
N SER A 283 -5.01 25.02 25.95
CA SER A 283 -6.07 25.90 26.48
C SER A 283 -5.49 27.05 27.31
N LEU A 284 -4.47 26.77 28.13
CA LEU A 284 -3.73 27.79 28.86
C LEU A 284 -3.02 28.75 27.91
N GLY A 285 -2.43 28.26 26.83
CA GLY A 285 -1.81 29.09 25.79
C GLY A 285 -2.78 30.11 25.18
N LEU A 286 -4.02 29.72 24.90
CA LEU A 286 -5.06 30.67 24.43
C LEU A 286 -5.44 31.68 25.50
N LEU A 287 -5.60 31.28 26.76
CA LEU A 287 -5.91 32.20 27.86
C LEU A 287 -4.80 33.22 28.09
N ILE A 288 -3.54 32.77 28.08
CA ILE A 288 -2.36 33.63 28.23
C ILE A 288 -2.28 34.59 27.03
N GLY A 289 -2.44 34.09 25.81
CA GLY A 289 -2.41 34.90 24.59
C GLY A 289 -3.55 35.94 24.55
N THR A 290 -4.76 35.54 24.94
CA THR A 290 -5.92 36.45 25.06
C THR A 290 -5.61 37.52 26.10
N SER A 291 -5.15 37.14 27.29
CA SER A 291 -4.87 38.07 28.40
C SER A 291 -3.79 39.09 28.04
N LEU A 292 -2.68 38.65 27.44
CA LEU A 292 -1.56 39.54 27.06
C LEU A 292 -1.98 40.57 26.00
N ILE A 293 -2.70 40.15 24.97
CA ILE A 293 -3.14 41.07 23.90
C ILE A 293 -4.21 42.04 24.40
N THR A 294 -5.12 41.59 25.28
CA THR A 294 -6.12 42.48 25.91
C THR A 294 -5.51 43.52 26.85
N LEU A 295 -4.30 43.30 27.39
CA LEU A 295 -3.61 44.30 28.20
C LEU A 295 -2.97 45.41 27.35
N TYR A 296 -2.65 45.12 26.09
CA TYR A 296 -1.94 46.03 25.19
C TYR A 296 -2.89 46.82 24.27
N VAL A 297 -4.05 46.25 23.94
CA VAL A 297 -5.08 46.89 23.11
C VAL A 297 -6.06 47.66 24.02
N ASP A 298 -6.24 48.95 23.73
CA ASP A 298 -6.92 49.98 24.53
C ASP A 298 -8.28 49.60 25.20
N LYS A 299 -8.65 50.32 26.27
CA LYS A 299 -9.76 50.06 27.23
C LYS A 299 -11.19 50.05 26.65
N GLN A 300 -11.38 50.25 25.35
CA GLN A 300 -12.70 50.32 24.71
C GLN A 300 -13.30 48.96 24.34
N THR A 301 -12.51 47.88 24.30
CA THR A 301 -13.04 46.54 24.07
C THR A 301 -13.44 45.88 25.39
N ASN A 302 -14.65 45.30 25.44
CA ASN A 302 -15.13 44.60 26.63
C ASN A 302 -14.23 43.37 26.91
N ILE A 303 -13.24 43.54 27.79
CA ILE A 303 -12.31 42.48 28.21
C ILE A 303 -13.07 41.23 28.70
N VAL A 304 -14.23 41.45 29.32
CA VAL A 304 -15.10 40.37 29.80
C VAL A 304 -15.66 39.54 28.65
N THR A 305 -16.09 40.16 27.54
CA THR A 305 -16.68 39.41 26.42
C THR A 305 -15.61 38.59 25.69
N THR A 306 -14.40 39.14 25.49
CA THR A 306 -13.31 38.39 24.87
C THR A 306 -12.85 37.21 25.74
N LEU A 307 -12.80 37.36 27.07
CA LEU A 307 -12.51 36.24 27.96
C LEU A 307 -13.60 35.16 27.94
N ILE A 308 -14.89 35.56 27.89
CA ILE A 308 -16.01 34.62 27.76
C ILE A 308 -15.91 33.86 26.45
N GLU A 309 -15.67 34.53 25.32
CA GLU A 309 -15.50 33.89 24.02
C GLU A 309 -14.35 32.87 24.00
N SER A 310 -13.21 33.19 24.62
CA SER A 310 -12.08 32.27 24.76
C SER A 310 -12.43 31.10 25.69
N GLY A 311 -13.14 31.36 26.78
CA GLY A 311 -13.62 30.33 27.71
C GLY A 311 -14.56 29.34 27.03
N VAL A 312 -15.53 29.83 26.26
CA VAL A 312 -16.46 28.98 25.49
C VAL A 312 -15.71 28.15 24.44
N ALA A 313 -14.76 28.74 23.71
CA ALA A 313 -13.94 28.02 22.74
C ALA A 313 -13.14 26.88 23.40
N ILE A 314 -12.58 27.11 24.59
CA ILE A 314 -11.87 26.10 25.38
C ILE A 314 -12.80 24.98 25.83
N VAL A 315 -14.00 25.31 26.33
CA VAL A 315 -14.98 24.30 26.73
C VAL A 315 -15.36 23.41 25.54
N ILE A 316 -15.61 24.00 24.38
CA ILE A 316 -15.89 23.25 23.14
C ILE A 316 -14.70 22.35 22.78
N PHE A 317 -13.47 22.87 22.83
CA PHE A 317 -12.25 22.11 22.56
C PHE A 317 -12.03 20.93 23.53
N LEU A 318 -12.29 21.12 24.82
CA LEU A 318 -12.18 20.06 25.82
C LEU A 318 -13.23 18.98 25.63
N LEU A 319 -14.43 19.34 25.18
CA LEU A 319 -15.51 18.41 24.86
C LEU A 319 -15.27 17.64 23.56
N THR A 320 -14.42 18.14 22.65
CA THR A 320 -14.11 17.46 21.39
C THR A 320 -13.52 16.07 21.65
N PRO A 321 -14.11 14.99 21.12
CA PRO A 321 -13.64 13.62 21.36
C PRO A 321 -12.28 13.38 20.70
N LYS A 322 -11.40 12.61 21.37
CA LYS A 322 -10.04 12.29 20.88
C LYS A 322 -10.06 11.71 19.46
N LEU A 323 -11.02 10.81 19.19
CA LEU A 323 -11.25 10.20 17.88
C LEU A 323 -11.33 11.19 16.70
N VAL A 324 -11.83 12.41 16.92
CA VAL A 324 -11.92 13.43 15.88
C VAL A 324 -10.57 14.10 15.67
N LEU A 325 -9.86 14.41 16.75
CA LEU A 325 -8.52 15.00 16.71
C LEU A 325 -7.52 14.04 16.05
N ASP A 326 -7.54 12.77 16.46
CA ASP A 326 -6.72 11.69 15.93
C ASP A 326 -6.97 11.51 14.41
N ARG A 327 -8.25 11.48 14.00
CA ARG A 327 -8.60 11.39 12.58
C ARG A 327 -8.09 12.57 11.76
N ILE A 328 -8.07 13.78 12.31
CA ILE A 328 -7.53 14.97 11.63
C ILE A 328 -5.99 14.92 11.62
N ALA A 329 -5.38 14.46 12.71
CA ALA A 329 -3.93 14.28 12.83
C ALA A 329 -3.37 13.37 11.74
N LYS A 330 -4.07 12.27 11.42
CA LYS A 330 -3.67 11.36 10.33
C LYS A 330 -3.54 12.00 8.94
N PHE A 331 -4.17 13.15 8.69
CA PHE A 331 -4.03 13.86 7.41
C PHE A 331 -2.89 14.88 7.41
N MET A 332 -2.33 15.20 8.58
CA MET A 332 -1.28 16.20 8.73
C MET A 332 0.11 15.56 8.73
N PRO A 333 0.99 15.95 7.80
CA PRO A 333 2.37 15.49 7.79
C PRO A 333 3.11 15.98 9.05
N GLY A 334 4.02 15.16 9.55
CA GLY A 334 4.80 15.46 10.77
C GLY A 334 4.10 15.17 12.10
N THR A 335 2.88 14.61 12.09
CA THR A 335 2.23 14.11 13.31
C THR A 335 2.61 12.65 13.60
N GLN A 336 2.70 12.27 14.88
CA GLN A 336 3.01 10.89 15.28
C GLN A 336 1.97 9.87 14.77
N GLU A 337 0.70 10.27 14.63
CA GLU A 337 -0.31 9.35 14.10
C GLU A 337 -0.18 9.12 12.59
N HIS A 338 0.30 10.12 11.85
CA HIS A 338 0.54 9.99 10.42
C HIS A 338 1.69 9.02 10.12
N SER A 339 2.80 9.11 10.88
CA SER A 339 3.93 8.19 10.72
C SER A 339 3.55 6.75 11.07
N GLN A 340 2.75 6.52 12.11
CA GLN A 340 2.25 5.18 12.47
C GLN A 340 1.35 4.56 11.37
N ASP A 341 0.45 5.35 10.76
CA ASP A 341 -0.45 4.87 9.69
C ASP A 341 0.38 4.48 8.44
N GLN A 342 1.40 5.27 8.11
CA GLN A 342 2.32 5.01 7.00
C GLN A 342 3.16 3.73 7.22
N GLN A 343 3.70 3.54 8.44
CA GLN A 343 4.39 2.31 8.80
C GLN A 343 3.46 1.10 8.74
N GLN A 344 2.21 1.22 9.22
CA GLN A 344 1.23 0.14 9.14
C GLN A 344 0.88 -0.22 7.70
N TYR A 345 0.82 0.76 6.80
CA TYR A 345 0.61 0.52 5.37
C TYR A 345 1.75 -0.30 4.75
N LEU A 346 3.01 0.07 5.01
CA LEU A 346 4.18 -0.67 4.53
C LEU A 346 4.18 -2.12 5.05
N ARG A 347 3.77 -2.35 6.31
CA ARG A 347 3.59 -3.70 6.89
C ARG A 347 2.58 -4.52 6.10
N ARG A 348 1.40 -3.95 5.82
CA ARG A 348 0.36 -4.66 5.04
C ARG A 348 0.83 -5.00 3.63
N MET A 349 1.64 -4.14 3.02
CA MET A 349 2.18 -4.39 1.68
C MET A 349 3.12 -5.60 1.68
N ARG A 350 4.06 -5.69 2.64
CA ARG A 350 4.97 -6.84 2.78
C ARG A 350 4.21 -8.13 3.11
N ASP A 351 3.17 -8.08 3.95
CA ASP A 351 2.30 -9.23 4.25
C ASP A 351 1.56 -9.77 3.02
N VAL A 352 1.03 -8.87 2.20
CA VAL A 352 0.38 -9.24 0.94
C VAL A 352 1.39 -9.88 -0.02
N THR A 353 2.63 -9.39 -0.05
CA THR A 353 3.70 -9.97 -0.88
C THR A 353 4.09 -11.38 -0.40
N ALA A 354 4.32 -11.58 0.90
CA ALA A 354 4.65 -12.90 1.45
C ALA A 354 3.52 -13.91 1.21
N ASN A 355 2.26 -13.51 1.39
CA ASN A 355 1.11 -14.36 1.09
C ASN A 355 0.99 -14.71 -0.40
N LYS A 356 1.31 -13.79 -1.30
CA LYS A 356 1.35 -14.09 -2.75
C LYS A 356 2.44 -15.11 -3.09
N ILE A 357 3.62 -15.01 -2.48
CA ILE A 357 4.70 -15.99 -2.66
C ILE A 357 4.25 -17.37 -2.17
N ASN A 358 3.62 -17.43 -0.99
CA ASN A 358 3.08 -18.68 -0.46
C ASN A 358 1.96 -19.26 -1.36
N GLN A 359 1.15 -18.42 -2.01
CA GLN A 359 0.19 -18.88 -3.02
C GLN A 359 0.89 -19.53 -4.23
N PHE A 360 2.01 -18.97 -4.69
CA PHE A 360 2.80 -19.61 -5.76
C PHE A 360 3.38 -20.94 -5.31
N ALA A 361 3.91 -21.04 -4.10
CA ALA A 361 4.37 -22.32 -3.52
C ALA A 361 3.26 -23.38 -3.59
N ASN A 362 2.05 -23.05 -3.11
CA ASN A 362 0.91 -23.96 -3.16
C ASN A 362 0.52 -24.39 -4.59
N VAL A 363 0.65 -23.50 -5.58
CA VAL A 363 0.40 -23.86 -6.99
C VAL A 363 1.43 -24.87 -7.48
N PHE A 364 2.72 -24.68 -7.17
CA PHE A 364 3.77 -25.64 -7.53
C PHE A 364 3.60 -27.00 -6.82
N ALA A 365 3.20 -27.00 -5.54
CA ALA A 365 2.84 -28.23 -4.82
C ALA A 365 1.64 -28.95 -5.46
N ALA A 366 0.60 -28.21 -5.86
CA ALA A 366 -0.57 -28.78 -6.52
C ALA A 366 -0.20 -29.39 -7.89
N LEU A 367 0.65 -28.73 -8.67
CA LEU A 367 1.18 -29.26 -9.92
C LEU A 367 1.98 -30.54 -9.68
N SER A 368 2.89 -30.54 -8.70
CA SER A 368 3.66 -31.73 -8.31
C SER A 368 2.73 -32.92 -7.99
N ASN A 369 1.71 -32.70 -7.18
CA ASN A 369 0.71 -33.72 -6.86
C ASN A 369 -0.03 -34.23 -8.10
N SER A 370 -0.37 -33.35 -9.05
CA SER A 370 -1.01 -33.78 -10.29
C SER A 370 -0.11 -34.67 -11.17
N PHE A 371 1.21 -34.46 -11.15
CA PHE A 371 2.16 -35.31 -11.88
C PHE A 371 2.49 -36.61 -11.13
N SER A 372 2.49 -36.61 -9.79
CA SER A 372 2.81 -37.79 -8.97
C SER A 372 1.66 -38.80 -8.89
N VAL A 373 0.40 -38.36 -8.96
CA VAL A 373 -0.79 -39.24 -8.91
C VAL A 373 -0.81 -40.27 -10.06
N TYR A 374 -0.18 -39.99 -11.21
CA TYR A 374 -0.04 -40.96 -12.30
C TYR A 374 1.17 -41.90 -12.16
N GLY A 375 2.05 -41.66 -11.18
CA GLY A 375 3.25 -42.46 -10.91
C GLY A 375 3.00 -43.68 -10.02
N TYR A 376 1.92 -43.69 -9.23
CA TYR A 376 1.54 -44.76 -8.30
C TYR A 376 0.60 -45.83 -8.91
N VAL A 377 0.59 -45.98 -10.24
CA VAL A 377 0.15 -47.25 -10.80
C VAL A 377 1.21 -48.27 -10.38
N GLU A 378 0.81 -49.31 -9.66
CA GLU A 378 1.66 -50.45 -9.26
C GLU A 378 2.56 -50.88 -10.42
N GLU A 379 3.72 -51.50 -10.14
CA GLU A 379 4.44 -52.23 -11.18
C GLU A 379 3.40 -53.10 -11.90
N GLU A 380 3.07 -52.80 -13.16
CA GLU A 380 2.17 -53.65 -13.93
C GLU A 380 2.82 -55.01 -13.91
N ASP A 381 2.15 -55.98 -13.27
CA ASP A 381 2.64 -57.34 -13.18
C ASP A 381 3.03 -57.78 -14.59
N LYS A 382 4.20 -58.42 -14.75
CA LYS A 382 4.64 -58.93 -16.05
C LYS A 382 3.57 -59.79 -16.73
N GLU A 383 2.68 -60.39 -15.93
CA GLU A 383 1.51 -61.13 -16.38
C GLU A 383 0.45 -60.24 -17.01
N THR A 384 0.15 -59.07 -16.43
CA THR A 384 -0.79 -58.09 -16.99
C THR A 384 -0.30 -57.54 -18.33
N GLU A 385 1.01 -57.29 -18.45
CA GLU A 385 1.61 -56.85 -19.71
C GLU A 385 1.56 -57.95 -20.79
N ALA A 386 1.86 -59.19 -20.41
CA ALA A 386 1.74 -60.36 -21.28
C ALA A 386 0.28 -60.56 -21.73
N ASP A 387 -0.70 -60.41 -20.84
CA ASP A 387 -2.13 -60.52 -21.15
C ASP A 387 -2.56 -59.47 -22.18
N LEU A 388 -2.06 -58.24 -22.05
CA LEU A 388 -2.38 -57.14 -22.95
C LEU A 388 -1.80 -57.37 -24.35
N PHE A 389 -0.56 -57.88 -24.42
CA PHE A 389 0.05 -58.32 -25.68
C PHE A 389 -0.74 -59.47 -26.33
N LEU A 390 -1.01 -60.53 -25.57
CA LEU A 390 -1.75 -61.70 -26.03
C LEU A 390 -3.18 -61.35 -26.46
N SER A 391 -3.85 -60.41 -25.79
CA SER A 391 -5.18 -59.91 -26.20
C SER A 391 -5.15 -59.27 -27.59
N THR A 392 -4.06 -58.55 -27.92
CA THR A 392 -3.86 -57.92 -29.24
C THR A 392 -3.66 -58.98 -30.32
N ILE A 393 -2.84 -60.00 -30.04
CA ILE A 393 -2.59 -61.13 -30.94
C ILE A 393 -3.87 -61.95 -31.16
N THR A 394 -4.64 -62.22 -30.11
CA THR A 394 -5.89 -63.00 -30.19
C THR A 394 -7.01 -62.26 -30.90
N ALA A 395 -7.09 -60.93 -30.77
CA ALA A 395 -8.03 -60.11 -31.54
C ALA A 395 -7.75 -60.19 -33.06
N LYS A 396 -6.47 -60.13 -33.46
CA LYS A 396 -6.03 -60.20 -34.87
C LYS A 396 -6.09 -61.61 -35.46
N THR A 397 -6.05 -62.68 -34.63
CA THR A 397 -5.95 -64.08 -35.10
C THR A 397 -7.12 -64.98 -34.67
N CYS A 398 -7.35 -65.11 -33.37
CA CYS A 398 -8.21 -66.12 -32.75
C CYS A 398 -9.70 -65.77 -32.84
N GLN A 399 -10.08 -64.50 -32.82
CA GLN A 399 -11.49 -64.08 -32.92
C GLN A 399 -12.15 -64.48 -34.25
N THR A 400 -11.35 -64.60 -35.31
CA THR A 400 -11.82 -65.03 -36.64
C THR A 400 -11.59 -66.54 -36.90
N CYS A 401 -11.23 -67.31 -35.87
CA CYS A 401 -10.93 -68.74 -35.97
C CYS A 401 -12.11 -69.59 -35.51
N PHE A 402 -12.43 -70.65 -36.26
CA PHE A 402 -13.54 -71.55 -35.96
C PHE A 402 -13.33 -72.41 -34.70
N LYS A 403 -12.08 -72.55 -34.20
CA LYS A 403 -11.75 -73.30 -32.96
C LYS A 403 -11.64 -72.43 -31.70
N LYS A 404 -12.07 -71.17 -31.76
CA LYS A 404 -12.02 -70.20 -30.66
C LYS A 404 -12.48 -70.78 -29.31
N ASP A 405 -13.68 -71.36 -29.27
CA ASP A 405 -14.29 -71.82 -28.01
C ASP A 405 -13.52 -73.02 -27.43
N GLN A 406 -12.97 -73.88 -28.28
CA GLN A 406 -12.17 -75.02 -27.85
C GLN A 406 -10.78 -74.62 -27.29
N CYS A 407 -10.18 -73.55 -27.83
CA CYS A 407 -8.90 -73.03 -27.36
C CYS A 407 -9.05 -72.19 -26.08
N TRP A 408 -10.02 -71.27 -26.03
CA TRP A 408 -10.11 -70.26 -24.97
C TRP A 408 -11.14 -70.56 -23.86
N VAL A 409 -12.12 -71.45 -24.10
CA VAL A 409 -13.10 -71.85 -23.07
C VAL A 409 -12.75 -73.21 -22.47
N VAL A 410 -12.32 -74.17 -23.29
CA VAL A 410 -12.03 -75.55 -22.83
C VAL A 410 -10.56 -75.75 -22.45
N ASN A 411 -9.61 -75.18 -23.21
CA ASN A 411 -8.17 -75.37 -23.01
C ASN A 411 -7.43 -74.05 -22.76
N PHE A 412 -7.99 -73.17 -21.93
CA PHE A 412 -7.45 -71.83 -21.66
C PHE A 412 -5.98 -71.89 -21.23
N ASP A 413 -5.69 -72.57 -20.11
CA ASP A 413 -4.35 -72.60 -19.51
C ASP A 413 -3.29 -73.11 -20.48
N LYS A 414 -3.56 -74.22 -21.17
CA LYS A 414 -2.65 -74.79 -22.18
C LYS A 414 -2.39 -73.84 -23.35
N THR A 415 -3.44 -73.16 -23.84
CA THR A 415 -3.29 -72.23 -24.97
C THR A 415 -2.52 -70.99 -24.55
N TYR A 416 -2.78 -70.49 -23.34
CA TYR A 416 -2.09 -69.36 -22.75
C TYR A 416 -0.60 -69.67 -22.53
N ASP A 417 -0.27 -70.81 -21.92
CA ASP A 417 1.11 -71.26 -21.69
C ASP A 417 1.90 -71.41 -22.99
N TYR A 418 1.29 -72.01 -24.03
CA TYR A 418 1.94 -72.13 -25.33
C TYR A 418 2.19 -70.76 -25.97
N MET A 419 1.24 -69.82 -25.90
CA MET A 419 1.45 -68.48 -26.45
C MET A 419 2.49 -67.68 -25.65
N LYS A 420 2.55 -67.83 -24.33
CA LYS A 420 3.56 -67.23 -23.45
C LYS A 420 4.95 -67.79 -23.75
N GLN A 421 5.08 -69.10 -23.95
CA GLN A 421 6.33 -69.74 -24.38
C GLN A 421 6.77 -69.27 -25.76
N ILE A 422 5.85 -69.16 -26.73
CA ILE A 422 6.17 -68.63 -28.06
C ILE A 422 6.64 -67.18 -27.98
N MET A 423 6.00 -66.36 -27.17
CA MET A 423 6.43 -64.98 -26.93
C MET A 423 7.86 -64.92 -26.41
N ASN A 424 8.17 -65.68 -25.35
CA ASN A 424 9.51 -65.73 -24.74
C ASN A 424 10.58 -66.28 -25.69
N GLU A 425 10.30 -67.35 -26.43
CA GLU A 425 11.27 -67.93 -27.37
C GLU A 425 11.47 -67.08 -28.63
N THR A 426 10.48 -66.25 -28.99
CA THR A 426 10.62 -65.27 -30.07
C THR A 426 11.50 -64.10 -29.61
N GLU A 427 11.38 -63.68 -28.35
CA GLU A 427 12.25 -62.68 -27.74
C GLU A 427 13.72 -63.15 -27.68
N GLU A 428 13.96 -64.40 -27.30
CA GLU A 428 15.32 -64.98 -27.25
C GLU A 428 15.88 -65.34 -28.65
N GLY A 429 15.08 -65.28 -29.71
CA GLY A 429 15.44 -65.74 -31.05
C GLY A 429 15.63 -67.26 -31.16
N THR A 430 15.20 -68.02 -30.16
CA THR A 430 15.38 -69.48 -30.05
C THR A 430 14.21 -70.29 -30.59
N LEU A 431 13.09 -69.66 -30.97
CA LEU A 431 11.88 -70.30 -31.48
C LEU A 431 12.15 -71.29 -32.63
N GLN A 432 13.08 -70.96 -33.54
CA GLN A 432 13.44 -71.85 -34.67
C GLN A 432 14.24 -73.09 -34.25
N HIS A 433 14.89 -73.03 -33.08
CA HIS A 433 15.69 -74.11 -32.51
C HIS A 433 14.83 -75.06 -31.67
N ASN A 434 13.73 -74.59 -31.08
CA ASN A 434 12.80 -75.45 -30.33
C ASN A 434 11.77 -76.14 -31.25
N ARG A 435 12.25 -77.12 -32.03
CA ARG A 435 11.39 -77.92 -32.91
C ARG A 435 10.26 -78.66 -32.18
N LYS A 436 10.40 -78.90 -30.87
CA LYS A 436 9.36 -79.56 -30.05
C LYS A 436 8.17 -78.63 -29.84
N LEU A 437 8.44 -77.38 -29.40
CA LEU A 437 7.38 -76.38 -29.19
C LEU A 437 6.62 -76.08 -30.49
N VAL A 438 7.34 -75.83 -31.59
CA VAL A 438 6.72 -75.55 -32.90
C VAL A 438 5.82 -76.71 -33.36
N ARG A 439 6.26 -77.96 -33.15
CA ARG A 439 5.48 -79.16 -33.53
C ARG A 439 4.26 -79.40 -32.63
N GLU A 440 4.36 -79.08 -31.34
CA GLU A 440 3.22 -79.14 -30.42
C GLU A 440 2.21 -78.03 -30.71
N TRP A 441 2.70 -76.82 -31.01
CA TRP A 441 1.89 -75.67 -31.40
C TRP A 441 1.15 -75.89 -32.72
N ASP A 442 1.81 -76.41 -33.76
CA ASP A 442 1.17 -76.71 -35.05
C ASP A 442 0.07 -77.79 -34.93
N LYS A 443 0.16 -78.68 -33.93
CA LYS A 443 -0.92 -79.64 -33.61
C LYS A 443 -2.07 -78.99 -32.84
N HIS A 444 -1.77 -78.03 -31.98
CA HIS A 444 -2.74 -77.34 -31.12
C HIS A 444 -3.52 -76.26 -31.91
N CYS A 445 -2.83 -75.49 -32.75
CA CYS A 445 -3.36 -74.33 -33.47
C CYS A 445 -3.43 -74.56 -34.99
N VAL A 446 -4.63 -74.44 -35.57
CA VAL A 446 -4.85 -74.55 -37.03
C VAL A 446 -4.18 -73.41 -37.81
N ARG A 447 -3.94 -72.26 -37.15
CA ARG A 447 -3.28 -71.07 -37.72
C ARG A 447 -1.90 -70.84 -37.10
N GLY A 448 -1.19 -71.90 -36.72
CA GLY A 448 0.07 -71.84 -35.98
C GLY A 448 1.07 -70.83 -36.54
N LYS A 449 1.42 -70.97 -37.83
CA LYS A 449 2.34 -70.07 -38.55
C LYS A 449 1.90 -68.60 -38.55
N LYS A 450 0.60 -68.34 -38.75
CA LYS A 450 0.07 -66.96 -38.78
C LYS A 450 0.19 -66.29 -37.41
N VAL A 451 0.04 -67.06 -36.32
CA VAL A 451 0.22 -66.54 -34.96
C VAL A 451 1.70 -66.27 -34.68
N THR A 452 2.60 -67.18 -35.03
CA THR A 452 4.05 -66.99 -34.81
C THR A 452 4.59 -65.80 -35.61
N ASP A 453 4.17 -65.62 -36.87
CA ASP A 453 4.60 -64.50 -37.71
C ASP A 453 4.07 -63.16 -37.17
N LEU A 454 2.83 -63.14 -36.66
CA LEU A 454 2.24 -61.94 -36.05
C LEU A 454 2.91 -61.60 -34.71
N VAL A 455 3.22 -62.61 -33.89
CA VAL A 455 3.98 -62.41 -32.65
C VAL A 455 5.34 -61.81 -32.98
N ALA A 456 6.09 -62.38 -33.93
CA ALA A 456 7.38 -61.84 -34.34
C ALA A 456 7.31 -60.40 -34.89
N GLY A 457 6.27 -60.06 -35.65
CA GLY A 457 6.11 -58.70 -36.21
C GLY A 457 5.61 -57.65 -35.20
N GLU A 458 4.90 -58.05 -34.14
CA GLU A 458 4.33 -57.12 -33.15
C GLU A 458 5.15 -57.03 -31.85
N LEU A 459 6.05 -57.98 -31.61
CA LEU A 459 6.89 -58.04 -30.40
C LEU A 459 7.74 -56.78 -30.25
N ASP A 460 8.43 -56.36 -31.33
CA ASP A 460 9.30 -55.19 -31.33
C ASP A 460 8.52 -53.91 -31.01
N HIS A 461 7.37 -53.71 -31.66
CA HIS A 461 6.49 -52.56 -31.42
C HIS A 461 5.92 -52.54 -30.00
N PHE A 462 5.62 -53.71 -29.44
CA PHE A 462 5.15 -53.83 -28.06
C PHE A 462 6.24 -53.40 -27.06
N TYR A 463 7.47 -53.89 -27.23
CA TYR A 463 8.60 -53.52 -26.37
C TYR A 463 9.02 -52.05 -26.50
N GLU A 464 9.02 -51.50 -27.72
CA GLU A 464 9.25 -50.06 -27.95
C GLU A 464 8.19 -49.22 -27.24
N GLY A 465 6.91 -49.59 -27.34
CA GLY A 465 5.81 -48.93 -26.66
C GLY A 465 5.91 -49.01 -25.13
N GLN A 466 6.31 -50.17 -24.59
CA GLN A 466 6.54 -50.35 -23.16
C GLN A 466 7.70 -49.47 -22.67
N LYS A 467 8.83 -49.48 -23.38
CA LYS A 467 9.99 -48.66 -23.04
C LYS A 467 9.64 -47.18 -23.01
N LEU A 468 8.88 -46.69 -24.00
CA LEU A 468 8.42 -45.30 -24.05
C LEU A 468 7.49 -44.97 -22.87
N ARG A 469 6.56 -45.87 -22.51
CA ARG A 469 5.67 -45.69 -21.34
C ARG A 469 6.47 -45.62 -20.03
N LYS A 470 7.45 -46.50 -19.85
CA LYS A 470 8.36 -46.50 -18.69
C LYS A 470 9.13 -45.17 -18.60
N GLN A 471 9.74 -44.73 -19.71
CA GLN A 471 10.45 -43.45 -19.79
C GLN A 471 9.53 -42.25 -19.50
N MET A 472 8.30 -42.23 -20.02
CA MET A 472 7.34 -41.15 -19.71
C MET A 472 6.94 -41.12 -18.23
N LYS A 473 6.76 -42.29 -17.60
CA LYS A 473 6.42 -42.39 -16.17
C LYS A 473 7.57 -41.88 -15.30
N GLU A 474 8.80 -42.26 -15.64
CA GLU A 474 10.02 -41.80 -14.96
C GLU A 474 10.21 -40.29 -15.12
N ASN A 475 10.09 -39.75 -16.34
CA ASN A 475 10.18 -38.31 -16.60
C ASN A 475 9.11 -37.52 -15.83
N ARG A 476 7.87 -38.02 -15.76
CA ARG A 476 6.80 -37.37 -14.98
C ARG A 476 7.09 -37.35 -13.48
N ARG A 477 7.67 -38.43 -12.96
CA ARG A 477 8.08 -38.50 -11.55
C ARG A 477 9.18 -37.49 -11.24
N ILE A 478 10.20 -37.40 -12.09
CA ILE A 478 11.29 -36.43 -11.93
C ILE A 478 10.75 -35.00 -11.94
N VAL A 479 9.86 -34.66 -12.88
CA VAL A 479 9.23 -33.33 -12.94
C VAL A 479 8.38 -33.05 -11.69
N ALA A 480 7.67 -34.04 -11.17
CA ALA A 480 6.91 -33.90 -9.92
C ALA A 480 7.82 -33.59 -8.74
N GLU A 481 8.96 -34.30 -8.61
CA GLU A 481 9.94 -34.08 -7.55
C GLU A 481 10.60 -32.70 -7.66
N GLN A 482 10.94 -32.24 -8.87
CA GLN A 482 11.47 -30.87 -9.11
C GLN A 482 10.48 -29.77 -8.70
N LEU A 483 9.21 -29.90 -9.10
CA LEU A 483 8.16 -28.94 -8.73
C LEU A 483 7.92 -28.90 -7.21
N LEU A 484 8.04 -30.04 -6.53
CA LEU A 484 7.95 -30.11 -5.07
C LEU A 484 9.13 -29.39 -4.40
N GLY A 485 10.34 -29.56 -4.94
CA GLY A 485 11.54 -28.86 -4.49
C GLY A 485 11.39 -27.35 -4.57
N VAL A 486 10.94 -26.83 -5.71
CA VAL A 486 10.68 -25.39 -5.92
C VAL A 486 9.58 -24.88 -4.98
N SER A 487 8.50 -25.64 -4.78
CA SER A 487 7.44 -25.27 -3.85
C SER A 487 7.98 -25.07 -2.43
N LYS A 488 8.80 -25.99 -1.95
CA LYS A 488 9.33 -25.95 -0.58
C LYS A 488 10.26 -24.75 -0.37
N VAL A 489 11.12 -24.48 -1.33
CA VAL A 489 11.97 -23.29 -1.36
C VAL A 489 11.16 -22.00 -1.30
N MET A 490 10.08 -21.90 -2.09
CA MET A 490 9.21 -20.72 -2.10
C MET A 490 8.45 -20.55 -0.78
N GLU A 491 8.07 -21.66 -0.13
CA GLU A 491 7.46 -21.64 1.20
C GLU A 491 8.46 -21.15 2.27
N ASP A 492 9.68 -21.66 2.25
CA ASP A 492 10.74 -21.23 3.17
C ASP A 492 11.11 -19.76 2.93
N PHE A 493 11.15 -19.31 1.67
CA PHE A 493 11.34 -17.90 1.31
C PHE A 493 10.21 -17.00 1.84
N ALA A 494 8.94 -17.43 1.72
CA ALA A 494 7.81 -16.68 2.26
C ALA A 494 7.87 -16.57 3.80
N LYS A 495 8.37 -17.61 4.48
CA LYS A 495 8.57 -17.60 5.94
C LYS A 495 9.70 -16.66 6.36
N GLU A 496 10.80 -16.61 5.62
CA GLU A 496 11.92 -15.72 5.94
C GLU A 496 11.52 -14.24 5.87
N ILE A 497 10.77 -13.84 4.83
CA ILE A 497 10.20 -12.48 4.71
C ILE A 497 9.29 -12.13 5.90
N GLN A 498 8.59 -13.12 6.46
CA GLN A 498 7.73 -12.91 7.63
C GLN A 498 8.54 -12.88 8.94
N ARG A 499 9.68 -13.59 9.02
CA ARG A 499 10.50 -13.69 10.22
C ARG A 499 11.32 -12.43 10.51
N GLU A 500 11.84 -11.77 9.46
CA GLU A 500 12.47 -10.43 9.57
C GLU A 500 11.54 -9.42 10.29
N ARG A 501 10.22 -9.61 10.24
CA ARG A 501 9.24 -8.66 10.79
C ARG A 501 9.18 -8.60 12.32
N GLU A 502 9.24 -9.74 13.01
CA GLU A 502 8.83 -9.81 14.42
C GLU A 502 9.95 -9.38 15.39
N ASN A 503 11.21 -9.57 15.00
CA ASN A 503 12.35 -9.32 15.89
C ASN A 503 12.86 -7.87 15.83
N HIS A 504 12.74 -7.19 14.69
CA HIS A 504 13.42 -5.90 14.51
C HIS A 504 12.71 -4.72 15.17
N GLN A 505 11.39 -4.75 15.34
CA GLN A 505 10.67 -3.57 15.87
C GLN A 505 10.99 -3.27 17.35
N VAL A 506 11.04 -4.31 18.19
CA VAL A 506 11.37 -4.14 19.62
C VAL A 506 12.81 -3.66 19.76
N GLN A 507 13.71 -4.15 18.91
CA GLN A 507 15.11 -3.75 18.92
C GLN A 507 15.32 -2.35 18.35
N GLU A 508 14.57 -1.95 17.32
CA GLU A 508 14.55 -0.58 16.78
C GLU A 508 14.14 0.42 17.87
N GLU A 509 13.05 0.14 18.60
CA GLU A 509 12.60 1.00 19.70
C GLU A 509 13.64 1.10 20.82
N GLN A 510 14.29 -0.02 21.18
CA GLN A 510 15.36 -0.04 22.18
C GLN A 510 16.59 0.74 21.74
N ILE A 511 17.04 0.55 20.49
CA ILE A 511 18.19 1.25 19.90
C ILE A 511 17.90 2.76 19.84
N MET A 512 16.71 3.14 19.34
CA MET A 512 16.28 4.54 19.30
C MET A 512 16.16 5.18 20.68
N GLN A 513 15.72 4.42 21.68
CA GLN A 513 15.65 4.93 23.05
C GLN A 513 17.05 5.14 23.64
N ALA A 514 17.97 4.17 23.46
CA ALA A 514 19.34 4.30 23.93
C ALA A 514 20.08 5.48 23.29
N PHE A 515 19.88 5.74 21.99
CA PHE A 515 20.44 6.92 21.32
C PHE A 515 19.90 8.23 21.88
N ARG A 516 18.59 8.31 22.15
CA ARG A 516 17.97 9.49 22.76
C ARG A 516 18.49 9.74 24.18
N ASP A 517 18.67 8.69 24.98
CA ASP A 517 19.18 8.79 26.35
C ASP A 517 20.63 9.31 26.38
N PHE A 518 21.42 9.03 25.34
CA PHE A 518 22.79 9.54 25.16
C PHE A 518 22.88 10.90 24.45
N GLY A 519 21.75 11.46 23.99
CA GLY A 519 21.72 12.75 23.31
C GLY A 519 22.17 12.71 21.83
N VAL A 520 22.15 11.53 21.21
CA VAL A 520 22.38 11.39 19.76
C VAL A 520 21.04 11.52 19.04
N GLU A 521 20.91 12.55 18.19
CA GLU A 521 19.73 12.74 17.35
C GLU A 521 19.82 11.83 16.11
N VAL A 522 19.05 10.74 16.13
CA VAL A 522 18.85 9.86 14.97
C VAL A 522 17.44 10.08 14.45
N GLU A 523 17.31 10.38 13.16
CA GLU A 523 16.00 10.63 12.56
C GLU A 523 15.29 9.32 12.21
N HIS A 524 16.03 8.40 11.61
CA HIS A 524 15.52 7.08 11.25
C HIS A 524 16.59 6.01 11.40
N VAL A 525 16.17 4.82 11.85
CA VAL A 525 16.99 3.61 11.94
C VAL A 525 16.27 2.53 11.15
N ASP A 526 16.89 2.09 10.07
CA ASP A 526 16.45 0.97 9.27
C ASP A 526 17.29 -0.24 9.62
N ILE A 527 16.66 -1.26 10.19
CA ILE A 527 17.36 -2.50 10.55
C ILE A 527 17.03 -3.57 9.52
N TYR A 528 18.05 -4.02 8.79
CA TYR A 528 17.92 -5.08 7.79
C TYR A 528 18.21 -6.44 8.39
N CYS A 529 19.24 -6.56 9.25
CA CYS A 529 19.58 -7.81 9.91
C CYS A 529 20.21 -7.55 11.29
N LEU A 530 19.87 -8.40 12.28
CA LEU A 530 20.39 -8.37 13.66
C LEU A 530 20.98 -9.72 14.08
N ASP A 531 21.20 -10.62 13.13
CA ASP A 531 21.82 -11.90 13.44
C ASP A 531 23.30 -11.70 13.78
N ARG A 532 23.77 -12.45 14.78
CA ARG A 532 25.15 -12.35 15.25
C ARG A 532 26.13 -12.64 14.12
N GLY A 533 27.10 -11.76 13.92
CA GLY A 533 28.08 -11.81 12.84
C GLY A 533 27.68 -11.06 11.56
N SER A 534 26.42 -10.65 11.46
CA SER A 534 25.85 -10.08 10.23
C SER A 534 24.87 -8.95 10.48
N ILE A 535 25.17 -8.16 11.50
CA ILE A 535 24.38 -6.98 11.82
C ILE A 535 24.52 -6.01 10.64
N ASP A 536 23.39 -5.51 10.16
CA ASP A 536 23.32 -4.51 9.09
C ASP A 536 22.21 -3.52 9.42
N ILE A 537 22.63 -2.28 9.72
CA ILE A 537 21.76 -1.22 10.21
C ILE A 537 22.10 0.04 9.43
N GLU A 538 21.11 0.67 8.82
CA GLU A 538 21.27 2.00 8.22
C GLU A 538 20.63 3.05 9.11
N MET A 539 21.28 4.19 9.21
CA MET A 539 20.78 5.32 9.98
C MET A 539 20.87 6.60 9.19
N LEU A 540 19.84 7.43 9.36
CA LEU A 540 19.83 8.82 8.90
C LEU A 540 20.17 9.72 10.09
N ILE A 541 21.37 10.29 10.03
CA ILE A 541 21.91 11.16 11.07
C ILE A 541 22.16 12.54 10.45
N PRO A 542 21.78 13.65 11.12
CA PRO A 542 22.07 14.99 10.64
C PRO A 542 23.58 15.19 10.44
N VAL A 543 23.99 15.84 9.34
CA VAL A 543 25.43 16.06 9.05
C VAL A 543 26.13 16.85 10.16
N ALA A 544 25.43 17.77 10.82
CA ALA A 544 25.93 18.54 11.96
C ALA A 544 26.39 17.64 13.13
N SER A 545 25.78 16.48 13.30
CA SER A 545 26.12 15.50 14.34
C SER A 545 27.23 14.54 13.91
N ASN A 546 27.80 14.67 12.70
CA ASN A 546 28.88 13.80 12.23
C ASN A 546 30.08 14.55 11.61
N GLU A 547 30.25 15.84 11.93
CA GLU A 547 31.35 16.65 11.41
C GLU A 547 32.75 16.11 11.79
N HIS A 548 32.87 15.49 12.97
CA HIS A 548 34.14 15.01 13.53
C HIS A 548 34.29 13.47 13.58
N GLY A 549 33.43 12.75 12.85
CA GLY A 549 33.40 11.28 12.86
C GLY A 549 32.80 10.69 14.13
N GLU A 550 31.78 11.35 14.68
CA GLU A 550 31.04 10.93 15.88
C GLU A 550 30.32 9.59 15.65
N CYS A 551 29.92 9.30 14.41
CA CYS A 551 29.28 8.02 14.09
C CYS A 551 30.22 6.82 14.26
N GLU A 552 31.50 6.97 13.93
CA GLU A 552 32.50 5.92 14.15
C GLU A 552 32.92 5.81 15.62
N LYS A 553 32.97 6.94 16.35
CA LYS A 553 33.53 7.00 17.72
C LYS A 553 32.51 6.88 18.85
N LEU A 554 31.24 7.19 18.60
CA LEU A 554 30.17 7.18 19.61
C LEU A 554 29.05 6.20 19.21
N VAL A 555 28.52 6.33 17.99
CA VAL A 555 27.35 5.55 17.54
C VAL A 555 27.71 4.08 17.37
N ALA A 556 28.82 3.76 16.70
CA ALA A 556 29.25 2.38 16.50
C ALA A 556 29.60 1.64 17.83
N PRO A 557 30.31 2.24 18.81
CA PRO A 557 30.49 1.65 20.13
C PRO A 557 29.18 1.46 20.91
N MET A 558 28.23 2.40 20.83
CA MET A 558 26.94 2.22 21.49
C MET A 558 26.12 1.08 20.89
N LEU A 559 26.10 0.96 19.57
CA LEU A 559 25.53 -0.22 18.91
C LEU A 559 26.23 -1.50 19.36
N SER A 560 27.55 -1.41 19.56
CA SER A 560 28.32 -2.55 20.03
C SER A 560 27.94 -2.99 21.44
N ASP A 561 27.64 -2.05 22.33
CA ASP A 561 27.18 -2.32 23.69
C ASP A 561 25.76 -2.90 23.72
N ILE A 562 24.84 -2.35 22.90
CA ILE A 562 23.44 -2.79 22.81
C ILE A 562 23.35 -4.20 22.23
N LEU A 563 24.04 -4.43 21.10
CA LEU A 563 23.99 -5.67 20.34
C LEU A 563 24.99 -6.72 20.85
N LYS A 564 25.92 -6.31 21.73
CA LYS A 564 27.00 -7.13 22.30
C LYS A 564 27.90 -7.73 21.22
N GLU A 565 28.21 -6.94 20.21
CA GLU A 565 29.03 -7.34 19.06
C GLU A 565 29.84 -6.14 18.56
N ASN A 566 31.02 -6.34 17.97
CA ASN A 566 31.83 -5.20 17.49
C ASN A 566 31.25 -4.65 16.18
N ILE A 567 30.66 -3.45 16.22
CA ILE A 567 30.04 -2.77 15.08
C ILE A 567 30.99 -1.71 14.54
N VAL A 568 31.07 -1.63 13.20
CA VAL A 568 31.87 -0.63 12.47
C VAL A 568 31.01 0.06 11.42
N VAL A 569 31.42 1.25 11.02
CA VAL A 569 30.83 1.97 9.89
C VAL A 569 31.31 1.32 8.58
N LYS A 570 30.39 0.79 7.77
CA LYS A 570 30.69 0.19 6.45
C LYS A 570 30.76 1.26 5.37
N HIS A 571 29.77 2.13 5.33
CA HIS A 571 29.61 3.15 4.29
C HIS A 571 29.00 4.41 4.90
N GLU A 572 29.45 5.55 4.39
CA GLU A 572 28.96 6.87 4.78
C GLU A 572 28.70 7.71 3.53
N GLU A 573 27.43 8.00 3.27
CA GLU A 573 27.02 8.94 2.24
C GLU A 573 26.67 10.28 2.87
N LYS A 574 27.61 11.22 2.77
CA LYS A 574 27.39 12.60 3.20
C LYS A 574 26.56 13.34 2.16
N SER A 575 25.46 13.95 2.60
CA SER A 575 24.76 14.91 1.75
C SER A 575 25.63 16.12 1.47
N SER A 576 25.63 16.61 0.22
CA SER A 576 26.38 17.82 -0.17
C SER A 576 25.85 19.12 0.45
N TYR A 577 24.70 19.08 1.13
CA TYR A 577 24.07 20.23 1.77
C TYR A 577 24.41 20.30 3.26
N PRO A 578 24.72 21.49 3.81
CA PRO A 578 25.07 21.66 5.23
C PRO A 578 23.97 21.23 6.21
N ASN A 579 22.70 21.34 5.81
CA ASN A 579 21.54 20.95 6.60
C ASN A 579 20.94 19.61 6.12
N GLY A 580 21.70 18.80 5.40
CA GLY A 580 21.23 17.50 4.95
C GLY A 580 21.49 16.41 6.00
N HIS A 581 21.06 15.21 5.63
CA HIS A 581 21.24 14.00 6.44
C HIS A 581 22.32 13.14 5.78
N SER A 582 23.24 12.62 6.58
CA SER A 582 24.15 11.57 6.17
C SER A 582 23.48 10.22 6.37
N LEU A 583 23.45 9.41 5.32
CA LEU A 583 23.09 8.00 5.41
C LEU A 583 24.33 7.21 5.80
N ILE A 584 24.25 6.48 6.89
CA ILE A 584 25.37 5.73 7.46
C ILE A 584 24.96 4.28 7.64
N SER A 585 25.70 3.39 7.00
CA SER A 585 25.50 1.94 7.11
C SER A 585 26.49 1.39 8.14
N PHE A 586 25.97 0.78 9.19
CA PHE A 586 26.71 0.09 10.23
C PHE A 586 26.62 -1.41 10.00
N GLY A 587 27.69 -2.13 10.33
CA GLY A 587 27.57 -3.56 10.49
C GLY A 587 28.71 -4.21 11.24
N SER A 588 28.62 -5.54 11.38
CA SER A 588 29.60 -6.32 12.13
C SER A 588 31.02 -6.17 11.57
N ALA A 589 31.99 -5.97 12.47
CA ALA A 589 33.41 -5.90 12.12
C ALA A 589 33.90 -7.25 11.58
N LYS A 590 34.54 -7.22 10.41
CA LYS A 590 35.17 -8.43 9.83
C LYS A 590 36.43 -8.78 10.64
N THR A 591 36.51 -9.99 11.18
CA THR A 591 37.69 -10.47 11.92
C THR A 591 38.87 -10.83 11.02
N TYR A 592 38.61 -11.18 9.76
CA TYR A 592 39.62 -11.67 8.82
C TYR A 592 39.55 -10.92 7.49
N SER A 593 40.72 -10.57 6.94
CA SER A 593 40.88 -10.10 5.55
C SER A 593 41.25 -11.28 4.66
N LEU A 594 40.59 -11.41 3.51
CA LEU A 594 40.82 -12.50 2.55
C LEU A 594 41.53 -11.96 1.30
N ASP A 595 42.67 -12.54 0.97
CA ASP A 595 43.32 -12.36 -0.32
C ASP A 595 43.04 -13.57 -1.21
N THR A 596 42.45 -13.34 -2.38
CA THR A 596 42.06 -14.39 -3.31
C THR A 596 42.92 -14.40 -4.56
N GLY A 597 43.44 -15.56 -4.93
CA GLY A 597 44.15 -15.79 -6.20
C GLY A 597 43.44 -16.85 -7.03
N LEU A 598 43.53 -16.72 -8.36
CA LEU A 598 42.83 -17.61 -9.27
C LEU A 598 43.70 -18.01 -10.45
N ALA A 599 43.68 -19.30 -10.78
CA ALA A 599 44.29 -19.87 -11.96
C ALA A 599 43.27 -20.73 -12.70
N THR A 600 43.17 -20.56 -14.02
CA THR A 600 42.27 -21.34 -14.89
C THR A 600 43.05 -21.99 -16.00
N ALA A 601 42.75 -23.25 -16.31
CA ALA A 601 43.34 -23.96 -17.43
C ALA A 601 42.25 -24.64 -18.26
N ALA A 602 42.21 -24.36 -19.55
CA ALA A 602 41.32 -25.06 -20.47
C ALA A 602 41.96 -26.37 -20.94
N LYS A 603 41.13 -27.39 -21.16
CA LYS A 603 41.56 -28.66 -21.75
C LYS A 603 42.23 -28.43 -23.11
N GLY A 604 43.45 -28.95 -23.27
CA GLY A 604 44.21 -28.83 -24.51
C GLY A 604 44.76 -27.42 -24.80
N GLY A 605 44.77 -26.51 -23.82
CA GLY A 605 45.26 -25.14 -24.01
C GLY A 605 44.32 -24.26 -24.85
N GLY A 606 43.03 -24.62 -24.93
CA GLY A 606 42.03 -23.82 -25.64
C GLY A 606 41.72 -22.48 -24.95
N PHE A 607 40.91 -21.64 -25.61
CA PHE A 607 40.51 -20.35 -25.07
C PHE A 607 39.35 -20.42 -24.06
N VAL A 608 38.58 -21.51 -24.04
CA VAL A 608 37.38 -21.66 -23.22
C VAL A 608 37.51 -22.90 -22.34
N SER A 609 37.44 -22.69 -21.01
CA SER A 609 37.32 -23.78 -20.05
C SER A 609 35.85 -24.14 -19.82
N GLY A 610 35.57 -25.43 -19.60
CA GLY A 610 34.25 -25.90 -19.15
C GLY A 610 33.96 -25.50 -17.70
N ASP A 611 35.00 -25.22 -16.92
CA ASP A 611 34.88 -24.83 -15.52
C ASP A 611 34.62 -23.33 -15.39
N SER A 612 33.70 -22.97 -14.50
CA SER A 612 33.41 -21.59 -14.13
C SER A 612 33.57 -21.40 -12.63
N TYR A 613 33.86 -20.17 -12.22
CA TYR A 613 34.01 -19.80 -10.82
C TYR A 613 33.37 -18.44 -10.56
N ALA A 614 33.03 -18.18 -9.30
CA ALA A 614 32.74 -16.84 -8.80
C ALA A 614 33.30 -16.65 -7.41
N MET A 615 33.72 -15.41 -7.16
CA MET A 615 34.14 -14.93 -5.86
C MET A 615 33.29 -13.71 -5.54
N MET A 616 32.62 -13.70 -4.40
CA MET A 616 31.64 -12.68 -4.07
C MET A 616 31.56 -12.44 -2.57
N ASP A 617 31.53 -11.17 -2.20
CA ASP A 617 31.14 -10.74 -0.87
C ASP A 617 29.63 -10.92 -0.70
N LEU A 618 29.23 -11.54 0.41
CA LEU A 618 27.84 -11.60 0.86
C LEU A 618 27.59 -10.48 1.86
N SER A 619 26.34 -10.00 1.96
CA SER A 619 25.92 -8.91 2.85
C SER A 619 26.22 -9.18 4.35
N VAL A 620 26.35 -10.47 4.70
CA VAL A 620 26.45 -11.03 6.05
C VAL A 620 27.92 -11.11 6.55
N GLY A 621 28.86 -10.38 5.93
CA GLY A 621 30.29 -10.48 6.31
C GLY A 621 30.95 -11.82 5.93
N LYS A 622 30.23 -12.66 5.18
CA LYS A 622 30.72 -13.91 4.61
C LYS A 622 31.30 -13.66 3.22
N TYR A 623 32.31 -14.44 2.84
CA TYR A 623 32.88 -14.44 1.50
C TYR A 623 32.65 -15.79 0.85
N ALA A 624 32.03 -15.81 -0.32
CA ALA A 624 31.69 -17.04 -1.02
C ALA A 624 32.63 -17.26 -2.21
N LEU A 625 33.19 -18.48 -2.27
CA LEU A 625 33.92 -19.02 -3.40
C LEU A 625 33.10 -20.17 -3.98
N ALA A 626 32.69 -20.03 -5.23
CA ALA A 626 31.93 -21.05 -5.96
C ALA A 626 32.73 -21.51 -7.17
N ILE A 627 32.76 -22.84 -7.39
CA ILE A 627 33.35 -23.46 -8.58
C ILE A 627 32.31 -24.44 -9.12
N SER A 628 32.06 -24.38 -10.43
CA SER A 628 31.18 -25.30 -11.14
C SER A 628 31.96 -25.93 -12.28
N ASP A 629 32.08 -27.25 -12.25
CA ASP A 629 32.52 -28.06 -13.37
C ASP A 629 31.31 -28.34 -14.27
N GLY A 630 31.41 -28.01 -15.55
CA GLY A 630 30.35 -28.25 -16.53
C GLY A 630 30.51 -29.62 -17.16
N MET A 631 29.44 -30.44 -17.18
CA MET A 631 29.47 -31.75 -17.82
C MET A 631 29.69 -31.62 -19.35
N GLY A 632 30.92 -31.83 -19.83
CA GLY A 632 31.23 -31.85 -21.25
C GLY A 632 32.58 -31.23 -21.60
N ASN A 633 32.75 -30.79 -22.85
CA ASN A 633 33.95 -30.06 -23.28
C ASN A 633 33.56 -28.81 -24.09
N GLY A 634 34.34 -27.74 -23.92
CA GLY A 634 34.23 -26.53 -24.73
C GLY A 634 33.08 -25.61 -24.32
N GLN A 635 32.52 -24.91 -25.30
CA GLN A 635 31.64 -23.76 -25.08
C GLN A 635 30.30 -24.10 -24.43
N ARG A 636 29.77 -25.31 -24.64
CA ARG A 636 28.51 -25.74 -24.04
C ARG A 636 28.64 -25.96 -22.53
N ALA A 637 29.67 -26.68 -22.10
CA ALA A 637 29.99 -26.88 -20.68
C ALA A 637 30.25 -25.53 -19.97
N HIS A 638 30.93 -24.61 -20.65
CA HIS A 638 31.16 -23.25 -20.13
C HIS A 638 29.85 -22.47 -19.90
N MET A 639 28.89 -22.57 -20.82
CA MET A 639 27.61 -21.87 -20.68
C MET A 639 26.80 -22.41 -19.50
N GLU A 640 26.73 -23.74 -19.35
CA GLU A 640 26.03 -24.40 -18.26
C GLU A 640 26.67 -24.06 -16.91
N SER A 641 27.99 -24.22 -16.77
CA SER A 641 28.69 -23.90 -15.52
C SER A 641 28.62 -22.42 -15.15
N LYS A 642 28.70 -21.53 -16.15
CA LYS A 642 28.61 -20.07 -15.93
C LYS A 642 27.24 -19.63 -15.47
N GLU A 643 26.16 -20.15 -16.06
CA GLU A 643 24.80 -19.80 -15.64
C GLU A 643 24.49 -20.33 -14.24
N THR A 644 24.95 -21.54 -13.88
CA THR A 644 24.82 -22.08 -12.52
C THR A 644 25.46 -21.17 -11.47
N VAL A 645 26.71 -20.78 -11.69
CA VAL A 645 27.45 -19.90 -10.77
C VAL A 645 26.81 -18.52 -10.69
N LYS A 646 26.34 -17.98 -11.82
CA LYS A 646 25.67 -16.67 -11.87
C LYS A 646 24.32 -16.67 -11.17
N LEU A 647 23.56 -17.77 -11.25
CA LEU A 647 22.31 -17.93 -10.51
C LEU A 647 22.58 -18.04 -9.01
N LEU A 648 23.58 -18.83 -8.61
CA LEU A 648 24.04 -18.93 -7.22
C LEU A 648 24.43 -17.58 -6.64
N GLN A 649 25.21 -16.81 -7.40
CA GLN A 649 25.62 -15.48 -7.01
C GLN A 649 24.41 -14.58 -6.74
N LYS A 650 23.42 -14.55 -7.63
CA LYS A 650 22.23 -13.70 -7.45
C LYS A 650 21.39 -14.07 -6.24
N ILE A 651 21.23 -15.37 -5.98
CA ILE A 651 20.44 -15.85 -4.85
C ILE A 651 21.14 -15.52 -3.53
N LEU A 652 22.45 -15.79 -3.42
CA LEU A 652 23.20 -15.47 -2.22
C LEU A 652 23.32 -13.95 -1.98
N GLN A 653 23.45 -13.14 -3.04
CA GLN A 653 23.45 -11.67 -2.93
C GLN A 653 22.10 -11.11 -2.48
N SER A 654 21.00 -11.85 -2.64
CA SER A 654 19.68 -11.42 -2.16
C SER A 654 19.46 -11.61 -0.66
N GLY A 655 20.49 -12.09 0.08
CA GLY A 655 20.42 -12.26 1.54
C GLY A 655 19.74 -13.55 1.99
N ILE A 656 19.49 -14.49 1.08
CA ILE A 656 18.87 -15.78 1.38
C ILE A 656 19.89 -16.71 2.05
N ASP A 657 19.43 -17.48 3.04
CA ASP A 657 20.21 -18.51 3.73
C ASP A 657 20.93 -19.47 2.76
N GLU A 658 22.17 -19.85 3.09
CA GLU A 658 23.02 -20.61 2.19
C GLU A 658 22.48 -22.01 1.88
N GLU A 659 21.87 -22.70 2.86
CA GLU A 659 21.30 -24.01 2.62
C GLU A 659 20.09 -23.93 1.70
N ILE A 660 19.25 -22.91 1.90
CA ILE A 660 18.08 -22.67 1.05
C ILE A 660 18.54 -22.32 -0.36
N ALA A 661 19.56 -21.48 -0.52
CA ALA A 661 20.10 -21.10 -1.82
C ALA A 661 20.60 -22.31 -2.61
N ILE A 662 21.38 -23.20 -1.98
CA ILE A 662 21.89 -24.42 -2.62
C ILE A 662 20.73 -25.36 -3.00
N LYS A 663 19.77 -25.58 -2.08
CA LYS A 663 18.57 -26.40 -2.37
C LYS A 663 17.75 -25.83 -3.52
N SER A 664 17.64 -24.50 -3.61
CA SER A 664 16.94 -23.80 -4.69
C SER A 664 17.55 -24.07 -6.04
N ILE A 665 18.88 -23.95 -6.14
CA ILE A 665 19.61 -24.11 -7.39
C ILE A 665 19.58 -25.57 -7.86
N ASN A 666 19.79 -26.51 -6.93
CA ASN A 666 19.66 -27.94 -7.22
C ASN A 666 18.24 -28.37 -7.59
N SER A 667 17.22 -27.54 -7.29
CA SER A 667 15.84 -27.80 -7.69
C SER A 667 15.47 -27.13 -9.02
N ILE A 668 16.19 -26.08 -9.42
CA ILE A 668 15.98 -25.31 -10.65
C ILE A 668 16.78 -25.89 -11.82
N LEU A 669 18.01 -26.32 -11.55
CA LEU A 669 18.92 -27.00 -12.49
C LEU A 669 18.74 -28.51 -12.38
#